data_AF-A0A2T4I721-F1
#
_entry.id   AF-A0A2T4I721-F1
#
_cell.length_a   1.000
_cell.length_b   1.000
_cell.length_c   1.000
_cell.angle_alpha   90.00
_cell.angle_beta   90.00
_cell.angle_gamma   90.00
#
_symmetry.space_group_name_H-M   'P 1'
#
loop_
_entity.id
_entity.type
_entity.pdbx_description
1 polymer ?
#
loop_
_entity_poly.entity_id
_entity_poly.type
_entity_poly.pdbx_seq_one_letter_code
_entity_poly.pdbx_strand_id
1 'polypeptide(L)'
;MEHVDLTTPWGAAQDIGVSGSAFRRRQILSTTSAMTLALSMLLIDAIMSDAAGQECAVQASGQVSATTACTVSGTSYATSANATPVFQADSPAGSISVTSAPAITSGGTGSTGVSAINGGTVTFLAGGSVTTTGTNALGLQASGNASTRITAAGLAVTSMGHAISVASGGQVQFSNGTINSTRDGVNINFTNGQVTIGNSTITAAGSGIFAAGSNAAVTITDTRISTTGTGAGLIAEGGTIASTGTTIVIAAANAAGLRATAGGVIGFDAGSITTIGTNSYGAHASAGGRINIDPTTIITSATGAHGLFADGAGAIVTSSGDAIYTGVRVDASGQPVNGAGQPVTDPALYVSSGANTAHGAFAQGGGQVWLNVDPATGDATGDSGIIQTLGDGSDGLRADGTGSAIAAAGEAITTKGRFSNGAYALNGGAISITGGSISTTSTNGQGANAAGLRAEQNGMISAFGTAITTSGAGSHGVTASAGGTVHLGGDATHHTTINVLNTNNRGLQTESGTINAAFTDVTSAGHGALASGTGAIHFDGNSTVTATGASRVGLGAESGSLIDSTGPITVTMRPPDPVPPATTYAVAGTAVYMHDGGLVALGAGSTLNISGGAGGTGITIDNSDLAAPIDGLTINLNAATAPPPGATFQPSGSSGVVALNGGTASFEDLVVTGASAGSGVFARDAGSHVTVTGASEITIVRDSPNFYELRAGSTLFTTGNPFTSYGSSPAHGLSARDSALVTSTGTTITVAVNYGAGAYALRDGRVDLDDNAITTTATGTSGLHSVYGVITARNSTVDTSGGGTGVLLASDTIAPAAGAKSVVEIADTAVTATGDYTYAFYSRNLNGETPNEFRMSGGSLSSEKAVAIGAAGRVDIELSDGARVEGPYMLVAFGQDSFQQSGAAAARVETLVNLVAKGGSELVGDSVVTTGCVYDTFADRNCVATTHATANVLLDEATTLTGTFTTEPGNTANMVLDNGSIWNVTGNSNVTFLRNELSDILFTPLAAGADPEVLASYKTLTTIDYIGAGGLIGLNTYLGVDGSPSDRLVIDSGTATGATRLKITNSGGEGAITTGNGILVVDAIHGATTVPGGFALANLVIAGPYEYTLHHGSIDDAAPESWFLRNILDCPCPTPTPTPTPTPTPTPTPTPTPTPTPTPTPTPTPTPTP
;
A
#
# COMPACT_ATOMS: atom_id res chain seq x y z
N MET A 1 4.53 -30.97 -52.63
CA MET A 1 3.92 -31.94 -53.57
C MET A 1 3.16 -31.13 -54.61
N GLU A 2 3.45 -31.38 -55.89
CA GLU A 2 2.73 -31.06 -57.15
C GLU A 2 1.97 -29.71 -57.21
N HIS A 3 2.41 -28.68 -57.94
CA HIS A 3 2.59 -28.53 -59.40
C HIS A 3 1.30 -28.75 -60.23
N VAL A 4 0.75 -27.65 -60.77
CA VAL A 4 0.22 -27.59 -62.16
C VAL A 4 0.69 -26.27 -62.77
N ASP A 5 1.01 -26.37 -64.05
CA ASP A 5 1.99 -25.67 -64.87
C ASP A 5 1.26 -25.00 -66.05
N LEU A 6 1.71 -23.83 -66.55
CA LEU A 6 2.21 -23.56 -67.93
C LEU A 6 1.75 -22.12 -68.28
N THR A 7 2.50 -21.16 -68.84
CA THR A 7 3.64 -21.14 -69.79
C THR A 7 4.36 -19.76 -69.74
N THR A 8 5.52 -19.72 -69.09
CA THR A 8 6.91 -19.51 -69.59
C THR A 8 7.25 -18.62 -70.87
N PRO A 9 8.52 -18.16 -71.13
CA PRO A 9 9.11 -16.90 -70.59
C PRO A 9 10.41 -16.33 -71.30
N TRP A 10 11.21 -15.53 -70.56
CA TRP A 10 12.70 -15.28 -70.59
C TRP A 10 13.31 -14.46 -71.74
N GLY A 11 14.43 -13.73 -71.59
CA GLY A 11 15.45 -13.51 -70.53
C GLY A 11 16.47 -12.48 -71.08
N ALA A 12 16.96 -11.53 -70.28
CA ALA A 12 18.23 -11.55 -69.54
C ALA A 12 19.52 -11.15 -70.34
N ALA A 13 20.28 -10.26 -69.68
CA ALA A 13 21.75 -10.18 -69.60
C ALA A 13 22.56 -9.10 -70.39
N GLN A 14 23.28 -8.31 -69.58
CA GLN A 14 24.70 -7.93 -69.63
C GLN A 14 25.27 -6.90 -70.65
N ASP A 15 25.79 -5.82 -70.06
CA ASP A 15 27.15 -5.24 -70.15
C ASP A 15 27.74 -4.60 -71.43
N ILE A 16 28.37 -3.44 -71.15
CA ILE A 16 29.58 -2.84 -71.78
C ILE A 16 29.49 -2.30 -73.23
N GLY A 17 29.59 -0.97 -73.34
CA GLY A 17 30.73 -0.34 -74.02
C GLY A 17 30.57 0.22 -75.44
N VAL A 18 31.15 1.43 -75.57
CA VAL A 18 31.92 1.94 -76.71
C VAL A 18 31.23 2.88 -77.71
N SER A 19 31.98 3.98 -77.91
CA SER A 19 31.94 5.08 -78.88
C SER A 19 31.39 4.80 -80.28
N GLY A 20 30.90 5.85 -80.94
CA GLY A 20 30.75 5.83 -82.39
C GLY A 20 30.10 7.07 -82.98
N SER A 21 30.87 8.15 -83.06
CA SER A 21 30.59 9.31 -83.89
C SER A 21 30.43 8.94 -85.38
N ALA A 22 29.49 9.57 -86.10
CA ALA A 22 29.78 10.63 -87.07
C ALA A 22 29.01 10.61 -88.42
N PHE A 23 28.94 11.83 -88.96
CA PHE A 23 28.97 12.23 -90.37
C PHE A 23 27.66 12.46 -91.16
N ARG A 24 27.29 13.75 -91.17
CA ARG A 24 27.06 14.66 -92.33
C ARG A 24 26.55 14.03 -93.65
N ARG A 25 25.57 14.70 -94.28
CA ARG A 25 25.80 15.71 -95.35
C ARG A 25 24.50 16.29 -95.92
N ARG A 26 24.61 17.61 -96.20
CA ARG A 26 24.06 18.42 -97.31
C ARG A 26 22.54 18.38 -97.55
N GLN A 27 21.82 19.48 -97.28
CA GLN A 27 21.80 20.76 -98.04
C GLN A 27 21.28 20.54 -99.46
N ILE A 28 20.13 21.15 -99.80
CA ILE A 28 19.95 22.16 -100.87
C ILE A 28 18.46 22.26 -101.30
N LEU A 29 17.92 23.47 -101.10
CA LEU A 29 16.98 24.23 -101.96
C LEU A 29 15.57 23.61 -102.21
N SER A 30 14.49 24.35 -102.45
CA SER A 30 14.33 25.64 -103.13
C SER A 30 12.92 26.23 -102.87
N THR A 31 12.85 27.57 -102.80
CA THR A 31 11.88 28.47 -103.52
C THR A 31 10.37 28.36 -103.21
N THR A 32 9.53 29.41 -103.16
CA THR A 32 9.57 30.74 -103.80
C THR A 32 8.42 31.61 -103.24
N SER A 33 8.63 32.93 -103.31
CA SER A 33 7.73 34.05 -102.99
C SER A 33 6.57 34.26 -103.99
N ALA A 34 5.49 34.92 -103.54
CA ALA A 34 4.68 35.94 -104.27
C ALA A 34 3.52 36.42 -103.35
N MET A 35 3.50 37.68 -102.88
CA MET A 35 2.87 38.89 -103.45
C MET A 35 1.32 38.86 -103.52
N THR A 36 0.61 39.57 -102.62
CA THR A 36 -0.09 40.90 -102.80
C THR A 36 -1.44 40.77 -103.55
N LEU A 37 -2.58 41.44 -103.31
CA LEU A 37 -3.03 42.79 -102.90
C LEU A 37 -4.52 42.63 -102.47
N ALA A 38 -5.01 43.20 -101.37
CA ALA A 38 -5.67 44.52 -101.23
C ALA A 38 -7.21 44.52 -101.23
N LEU A 39 -7.74 45.29 -100.26
CA LEU A 39 -9.02 46.04 -100.12
C LEU A 39 -9.63 45.72 -98.75
N SER A 40 -10.09 46.64 -97.92
CA SER A 40 -10.07 48.10 -97.85
C SER A 40 -11.06 48.45 -96.74
N MET A 41 -10.71 49.43 -95.91
CA MET A 41 -11.65 50.34 -95.23
C MET A 41 -12.54 49.71 -94.13
N LEU A 42 -12.74 50.31 -92.96
CA LEU A 42 -12.77 51.74 -92.67
C LEU A 42 -12.48 51.97 -91.17
N LEU A 43 -11.66 52.98 -90.90
CA LEU A 43 -11.55 53.70 -89.62
C LEU A 43 -12.92 53.97 -88.99
N ILE A 44 -13.02 53.76 -87.68
CA ILE A 44 -13.71 54.65 -86.74
C ILE A 44 -12.82 54.66 -85.48
N ASP A 45 -11.78 55.50 -85.43
CA ASP A 45 -11.83 56.68 -84.56
C ASP A 45 -13.21 57.33 -84.50
N ALA A 46 -13.88 57.11 -83.37
CA ALA A 46 -14.89 58.02 -82.85
C ALA A 46 -14.57 58.27 -81.36
N ILE A 47 -13.79 59.33 -81.14
CA ILE A 47 -13.74 60.03 -79.86
C ILE A 47 -14.67 61.25 -79.98
N MET A 48 -15.75 61.30 -79.19
CA MET A 48 -16.43 62.47 -78.57
C MET A 48 -17.44 61.92 -77.52
N SER A 49 -17.16 61.94 -76.20
CA SER A 49 -17.45 62.95 -75.13
C SER A 49 -18.96 63.22 -74.89
N ASP A 50 -19.54 63.32 -73.67
CA ASP A 50 -19.09 63.87 -72.39
C ASP A 50 -19.70 63.19 -71.13
N ALA A 51 -19.33 63.71 -69.95
CA ALA A 51 -19.75 63.38 -68.58
C ALA A 51 -19.66 61.89 -68.16
N ALA A 52 -18.44 61.52 -67.70
CA ALA A 52 -18.07 60.24 -67.07
C ALA A 52 -17.88 59.03 -68.02
N GLY A 53 -16.71 58.92 -68.67
CA GLY A 53 -16.24 57.65 -69.27
C GLY A 53 -15.46 57.78 -70.59
N GLN A 54 -14.15 58.03 -70.57
CA GLN A 54 -13.29 57.82 -71.74
C GLN A 54 -12.96 56.32 -71.89
N GLU A 55 -13.09 55.73 -73.08
CA GLU A 55 -12.56 54.38 -73.34
C GLU A 55 -11.02 54.38 -73.38
N CYS A 56 -10.37 53.40 -72.76
CA CYS A 56 -8.90 53.34 -72.70
C CYS A 56 -8.27 53.03 -74.08
N ALA A 57 -7.20 53.74 -74.45
CA ALA A 57 -6.48 53.48 -75.70
C ALA A 57 -5.70 52.16 -75.64
N VAL A 58 -5.86 51.31 -76.66
CA VAL A 58 -5.11 50.06 -76.82
C VAL A 58 -3.84 50.34 -77.62
N GLN A 59 -2.68 50.05 -77.05
CA GLN A 59 -1.38 50.18 -77.72
C GLN A 59 -1.17 49.07 -78.76
N ALA A 60 -0.23 49.26 -79.69
CA ALA A 60 0.05 48.32 -80.78
C ALA A 60 0.45 46.89 -80.34
N SER A 61 0.82 46.71 -79.07
CA SER A 61 1.11 45.42 -78.43
C SER A 61 -0.10 44.73 -77.79
N GLY A 62 -1.30 45.32 -77.91
CA GLY A 62 -2.50 44.89 -77.18
C GLY A 62 -2.58 45.44 -75.75
N GLN A 63 -1.55 46.12 -75.23
CA GLN A 63 -1.56 46.68 -73.87
C GLN A 63 -2.56 47.85 -73.73
N VAL A 64 -3.31 47.88 -72.63
CA VAL A 64 -4.12 49.01 -72.19
C VAL A 64 -3.36 49.73 -71.07
N SER A 65 -3.02 50.99 -71.29
CA SER A 65 -2.31 51.82 -70.31
C SER A 65 -3.08 53.11 -70.03
N ALA A 66 -3.16 53.50 -68.76
CA ALA A 66 -3.93 54.65 -68.31
C ALA A 66 -3.12 55.54 -67.36
N THR A 67 -2.85 56.77 -67.81
CA THR A 67 -2.29 57.87 -67.00
C THR A 67 -3.37 58.83 -66.48
N THR A 68 -4.60 58.68 -66.96
CA THR A 68 -5.83 59.37 -66.50
C THR A 68 -6.98 58.34 -66.40
N ALA A 69 -8.12 58.71 -65.83
CA ALA A 69 -9.26 57.78 -65.68
C ALA A 69 -9.89 57.37 -67.03
N CYS A 70 -10.10 56.07 -67.22
CA CYS A 70 -10.76 55.49 -68.39
C CYS A 70 -11.50 54.19 -68.07
N THR A 71 -12.38 53.77 -68.98
CA THR A 71 -13.23 52.58 -68.91
C THR A 71 -12.86 51.60 -70.03
N VAL A 72 -12.97 50.29 -69.79
CA VAL A 72 -12.77 49.24 -70.80
C VAL A 72 -14.05 48.43 -70.95
N SER A 73 -14.64 48.44 -72.15
CA SER A 73 -15.82 47.66 -72.55
C SER A 73 -15.46 46.63 -73.64
N GLY A 74 -15.70 45.33 -73.39
CA GLY A 74 -15.56 44.23 -74.38
C GLY A 74 -15.02 42.91 -73.82
N THR A 75 -15.20 41.80 -74.55
CA THR A 75 -14.96 40.42 -74.09
C THR A 75 -13.60 39.83 -74.50
N SER A 76 -12.77 40.57 -75.25
CA SER A 76 -11.49 40.06 -75.77
C SER A 76 -10.45 41.16 -75.84
N TYR A 77 -9.56 41.26 -74.83
CA TYR A 77 -8.43 42.18 -74.90
C TYR A 77 -7.15 41.49 -74.41
N ALA A 78 -6.22 41.39 -75.37
CA ALA A 78 -4.78 41.44 -75.19
C ALA A 78 -4.04 40.17 -74.75
N THR A 79 -3.35 39.58 -75.73
CA THR A 79 -2.21 38.68 -75.54
C THR A 79 -0.91 39.51 -75.58
N SER A 80 -0.18 39.63 -74.47
CA SER A 80 1.20 40.14 -74.51
C SER A 80 2.17 38.96 -74.59
N ALA A 81 3.02 38.93 -75.63
CA ALA A 81 4.07 37.92 -75.81
C ALA A 81 5.41 38.33 -75.15
N ASN A 82 5.51 39.59 -74.72
CA ASN A 82 6.66 40.16 -74.04
C ASN A 82 6.22 40.53 -72.62
N ALA A 83 7.15 40.54 -71.65
CA ALA A 83 6.91 40.67 -70.20
C ALA A 83 6.22 41.97 -69.72
N THR A 84 5.54 42.70 -70.59
CA THR A 84 4.77 43.91 -70.30
C THR A 84 3.37 43.58 -69.77
N PRO A 85 2.87 44.37 -68.79
CA PRO A 85 1.51 44.24 -68.28
C PRO A 85 0.46 44.42 -69.38
N VAL A 86 -0.60 43.62 -69.35
CA VAL A 86 -1.73 43.76 -70.27
C VAL A 86 -2.55 45.00 -69.91
N PHE A 87 -2.90 45.17 -68.64
CA PHE A 87 -3.49 46.40 -68.11
C PHE A 87 -2.49 47.10 -67.18
N GLN A 88 -2.22 48.38 -67.41
CA GLN A 88 -1.28 49.16 -66.59
C GLN A 88 -1.82 50.55 -66.22
N ALA A 89 -1.99 50.80 -64.92
CA ALA A 89 -2.25 52.14 -64.37
C ALA A 89 -1.04 52.57 -63.53
N ASP A 90 -0.35 53.65 -63.91
CA ASP A 90 1.01 53.94 -63.42
C ASP A 90 1.21 55.29 -62.75
N SER A 91 0.13 56.03 -62.48
CA SER A 91 0.16 57.33 -61.81
C SER A 91 -1.08 57.57 -60.96
N PRO A 92 -1.09 58.53 -60.01
CA PRO A 92 -2.24 58.79 -59.14
C PRO A 92 -3.52 59.22 -59.88
N ALA A 93 -3.41 59.70 -61.11
CA ALA A 93 -4.54 60.03 -61.96
C ALA A 93 -4.96 58.87 -62.88
N GLY A 94 -4.10 57.87 -63.06
CA GLY A 94 -4.34 56.69 -63.89
C GLY A 94 -5.33 55.74 -63.23
N SER A 95 -6.51 55.60 -63.83
CA SER A 95 -7.54 54.67 -63.35
C SER A 95 -8.14 53.88 -64.51
N ILE A 96 -8.21 52.55 -64.39
CA ILE A 96 -8.85 51.65 -65.36
C ILE A 96 -10.08 51.02 -64.71
N SER A 97 -11.27 51.26 -65.27
CA SER A 97 -12.52 50.62 -64.86
C SER A 97 -12.98 49.61 -65.92
N VAL A 98 -13.00 48.33 -65.60
CA VAL A 98 -13.35 47.25 -66.52
C VAL A 98 -14.81 46.86 -66.29
N THR A 99 -15.70 47.13 -67.26
CA THR A 99 -17.16 46.97 -67.12
C THR A 99 -17.71 45.69 -67.74
N SER A 100 -16.89 44.95 -68.49
CA SER A 100 -17.18 43.63 -69.05
C SER A 100 -16.29 42.55 -68.41
N ALA A 101 -16.53 41.27 -68.70
CA ALA A 101 -15.68 40.16 -68.27
C ALA A 101 -14.56 39.92 -69.30
N PRO A 102 -13.31 40.40 -69.11
CA PRO A 102 -12.24 40.19 -70.06
C PRO A 102 -11.61 38.79 -69.90
N ALA A 103 -10.94 38.34 -70.96
CA ALA A 103 -10.01 37.20 -70.91
C ALA A 103 -8.58 37.69 -71.21
N ILE A 104 -7.82 37.97 -70.16
CA ILE A 104 -6.47 38.52 -70.21
C ILE A 104 -5.46 37.37 -70.22
N THR A 105 -4.53 37.34 -71.17
CA THR A 105 -3.44 36.36 -71.18
C THR A 105 -2.09 37.05 -71.39
N SER A 106 -1.12 36.83 -70.50
CA SER A 106 0.23 37.37 -70.64
C SER A 106 1.31 36.28 -70.52
N GLY A 107 2.23 36.24 -71.48
CA GLY A 107 3.30 35.24 -71.57
C GLY A 107 4.70 35.84 -71.46
N GLY A 108 5.66 35.02 -71.01
CA GLY A 108 7.07 35.39 -70.85
C GLY A 108 7.53 35.45 -69.39
N THR A 109 8.82 35.19 -69.14
CA THR A 109 9.40 35.23 -67.79
C THR A 109 9.22 36.62 -67.14
N GLY A 110 8.67 36.67 -65.93
CA GLY A 110 8.37 37.91 -65.21
C GLY A 110 7.21 38.72 -65.78
N SER A 111 6.39 38.14 -66.68
CA SER A 111 5.25 38.85 -67.25
C SER A 111 4.21 39.22 -66.19
N THR A 112 3.47 40.29 -66.40
CA THR A 112 2.38 40.71 -65.49
C THR A 112 1.06 40.74 -66.26
N GLY A 113 -0.04 40.27 -65.67
CA GLY A 113 -1.37 40.42 -66.28
C GLY A 113 -1.89 41.83 -66.11
N VAL A 114 -2.10 42.23 -64.87
CA VAL A 114 -2.63 43.55 -64.49
C VAL A 114 -1.65 44.20 -63.51
N SER A 115 -1.27 45.45 -63.77
CA SER A 115 -0.34 46.20 -62.92
C SER A 115 -0.92 47.56 -62.56
N ALA A 116 -1.00 47.85 -61.26
CA ALA A 116 -1.27 49.16 -60.71
C ALA A 116 -0.02 49.62 -59.94
N ILE A 117 0.57 50.73 -60.35
CA ILE A 117 1.79 51.28 -59.73
C ILE A 117 1.71 52.78 -59.49
N ASN A 118 2.52 53.29 -58.55
CA ASN A 118 2.68 54.73 -58.25
C ASN A 118 1.36 55.52 -58.03
N GLY A 119 0.38 54.92 -57.38
CA GLY A 119 -0.93 55.55 -57.11
C GLY A 119 -2.03 55.20 -58.11
N GLY A 120 -1.74 54.41 -59.15
CA GLY A 120 -2.73 53.98 -60.13
C GLY A 120 -3.79 53.04 -59.56
N THR A 121 -4.96 53.03 -60.20
CA THR A 121 -6.10 52.19 -59.78
C THR A 121 -6.66 51.33 -60.91
N VAL A 122 -6.97 50.06 -60.63
CA VAL A 122 -7.64 49.15 -61.58
C VAL A 122 -8.83 48.49 -60.89
N THR A 123 -10.03 48.62 -61.47
CA THR A 123 -11.28 48.09 -60.90
C THR A 123 -11.98 47.18 -61.90
N PHE A 124 -12.25 45.94 -61.54
CA PHE A 124 -13.07 44.99 -62.31
C PHE A 124 -14.49 44.94 -61.76
N LEU A 125 -15.48 45.29 -62.59
CA LEU A 125 -16.89 45.37 -62.20
C LEU A 125 -17.73 44.15 -62.62
N ALA A 126 -17.25 43.32 -63.57
CA ALA A 126 -18.00 42.20 -64.15
C ALA A 126 -17.25 40.86 -64.16
N GLY A 127 -16.21 40.69 -63.34
CA GLY A 127 -15.40 39.47 -63.30
C GLY A 127 -14.42 39.34 -64.47
N GLY A 128 -14.20 38.11 -64.95
CA GLY A 128 -13.31 37.79 -66.07
C GLY A 128 -12.22 36.77 -65.72
N SER A 129 -11.20 36.63 -66.56
CA SER A 129 -10.03 35.80 -66.29
C SER A 129 -8.71 36.51 -66.60
N VAL A 130 -7.69 36.25 -65.79
CA VAL A 130 -6.30 36.68 -65.97
C VAL A 130 -5.42 35.44 -65.93
N THR A 131 -4.77 35.11 -67.04
CA THR A 131 -3.87 33.95 -67.14
C THR A 131 -2.45 34.42 -67.44
N THR A 132 -1.47 33.98 -66.65
CA THR A 132 -0.05 34.26 -66.90
C THR A 132 0.79 32.98 -66.92
N THR A 133 1.59 32.80 -67.98
CA THR A 133 2.21 31.50 -68.31
C THR A 133 3.73 31.46 -68.23
N GLY A 134 4.37 32.54 -67.75
CA GLY A 134 5.83 32.59 -67.58
C GLY A 134 6.30 32.27 -66.17
N THR A 135 7.57 31.85 -66.04
CA THR A 135 8.24 31.75 -64.74
C THR A 135 8.31 33.12 -64.06
N ASN A 136 8.07 33.20 -62.75
CA ASN A 136 7.95 34.46 -62.00
C ASN A 136 6.83 35.40 -62.49
N ALA A 137 5.89 34.93 -63.31
CA ALA A 137 4.82 35.81 -63.78
C ALA A 137 3.89 36.23 -62.64
N LEU A 138 3.26 37.39 -62.78
CA LEU A 138 2.35 38.00 -61.81
C LEU A 138 0.95 38.11 -62.42
N GLY A 139 -0.07 37.58 -61.77
CA GLY A 139 -1.45 37.78 -62.23
C GLY A 139 -1.88 39.25 -62.07
N LEU A 140 -1.99 39.68 -60.82
CA LEU A 140 -2.26 41.06 -60.41
C LEU A 140 -1.07 41.60 -59.62
N GLN A 141 -0.60 42.82 -59.94
CA GLN A 141 0.47 43.49 -59.24
C GLN A 141 0.02 44.88 -58.76
N ALA A 142 0.06 45.13 -57.45
CA ALA A 142 -0.15 46.46 -56.88
C ALA A 142 1.10 46.93 -56.13
N SER A 143 1.81 47.94 -56.64
CA SER A 143 3.08 48.39 -56.05
C SER A 143 3.29 49.90 -56.14
N GLY A 144 3.39 50.62 -55.01
CA GLY A 144 3.70 52.05 -55.07
C GLY A 144 3.54 52.82 -53.76
N ASN A 145 2.33 53.33 -53.51
CA ASN A 145 1.96 54.04 -52.29
C ASN A 145 0.54 53.63 -51.87
N ALA A 146 0.07 54.14 -50.72
CA ALA A 146 -1.25 53.81 -50.16
C ALA A 146 -2.45 54.11 -51.08
N SER A 147 -2.29 54.91 -52.12
CA SER A 147 -3.35 55.17 -53.12
C SER A 147 -3.40 54.14 -54.24
N THR A 148 -2.36 53.32 -54.41
CA THR A 148 -2.28 52.29 -55.46
C THR A 148 -3.24 51.15 -55.15
N ARG A 149 -4.22 50.87 -56.02
CA ARG A 149 -5.29 49.91 -55.71
C ARG A 149 -5.71 49.04 -56.88
N ILE A 150 -5.90 47.75 -56.64
CA ILE A 150 -6.64 46.86 -57.52
C ILE A 150 -7.89 46.35 -56.78
N THR A 151 -9.07 46.52 -57.37
CA THR A 151 -10.33 45.97 -56.86
C THR A 151 -10.90 44.99 -57.88
N ALA A 152 -11.13 43.74 -57.49
CA ALA A 152 -11.63 42.70 -58.38
C ALA A 152 -12.67 41.81 -57.70
N ALA A 153 -13.87 41.73 -58.29
CA ALA A 153 -14.91 40.79 -57.87
C ALA A 153 -15.22 39.81 -59.00
N GLY A 154 -15.35 38.51 -58.71
CA GLY A 154 -15.72 37.49 -59.71
C GLY A 154 -14.60 37.10 -60.68
N LEU A 155 -13.34 37.43 -60.37
CA LEU A 155 -12.21 37.23 -61.29
C LEU A 155 -11.55 35.86 -61.09
N ALA A 156 -11.17 35.19 -62.18
CA ALA A 156 -10.34 33.98 -62.16
C ALA A 156 -8.90 34.32 -62.53
N VAL A 157 -7.97 34.27 -61.57
CA VAL A 157 -6.55 34.57 -61.75
C VAL A 157 -5.75 33.28 -61.72
N THR A 158 -5.09 32.95 -62.82
CA THR A 158 -4.19 31.79 -62.94
C THR A 158 -2.79 32.26 -63.28
N SER A 159 -1.79 31.90 -62.49
CA SER A 159 -0.40 32.32 -62.70
C SER A 159 0.62 31.19 -62.52
N MET A 160 1.62 31.15 -63.40
CA MET A 160 2.83 30.33 -63.24
C MET A 160 3.91 31.00 -62.34
N GLY A 161 3.59 32.14 -61.72
CA GLY A 161 4.30 32.71 -60.57
C GLY A 161 3.30 33.12 -59.48
N HIS A 162 3.45 34.28 -58.85
CA HIS A 162 2.49 34.72 -57.81
C HIS A 162 1.22 35.25 -58.46
N ALA A 163 0.05 34.74 -58.05
CA ALA A 163 -1.18 35.16 -58.71
C ALA A 163 -1.59 36.59 -58.32
N ILE A 164 -1.36 36.99 -57.08
CA ILE A 164 -1.45 38.39 -56.63
C ILE A 164 -0.14 38.76 -55.94
N SER A 165 0.46 39.88 -56.34
CA SER A 165 1.65 40.44 -55.69
C SER A 165 1.39 41.88 -55.26
N VAL A 166 1.66 42.18 -53.99
CA VAL A 166 1.48 43.51 -53.40
C VAL A 166 2.78 43.97 -52.76
N ALA A 167 3.15 45.22 -52.99
CA ALA A 167 4.36 45.79 -52.44
C ALA A 167 4.22 47.30 -52.16
N SER A 168 5.11 47.83 -51.31
CA SER A 168 5.29 49.27 -51.08
C SER A 168 3.97 50.03 -50.86
N GLY A 169 3.15 49.65 -49.88
CA GLY A 169 1.87 50.34 -49.63
C GLY A 169 0.72 50.09 -50.63
N GLY A 170 0.93 49.26 -51.67
CA GLY A 170 -0.13 48.89 -52.61
C GLY A 170 -1.28 48.15 -51.92
N GLN A 171 -2.47 48.21 -52.54
CA GLN A 171 -3.68 47.60 -52.00
C GLN A 171 -4.40 46.71 -53.01
N VAL A 172 -4.89 45.55 -52.57
CA VAL A 172 -5.75 44.67 -53.39
C VAL A 172 -7.00 44.29 -52.62
N GLN A 173 -8.18 44.47 -53.22
CA GLN A 173 -9.46 43.95 -52.74
C GLN A 173 -9.97 42.91 -53.74
N PHE A 174 -10.10 41.66 -53.31
CA PHE A 174 -10.46 40.53 -54.16
C PHE A 174 -11.66 39.78 -53.57
N SER A 175 -12.71 39.51 -54.33
CA SER A 175 -13.84 38.73 -53.82
C SER A 175 -14.55 37.86 -54.84
N ASN A 176 -15.27 36.83 -54.38
CA ASN A 176 -16.10 35.95 -55.21
C ASN A 176 -15.33 35.31 -56.39
N GLY A 177 -14.02 35.10 -56.26
CA GLY A 177 -13.14 34.74 -57.37
C GLY A 177 -12.28 33.51 -57.12
N THR A 178 -11.49 33.13 -58.13
CA THR A 178 -10.58 31.97 -58.06
C THR A 178 -9.13 32.39 -58.26
N ILE A 179 -8.37 32.05 -57.23
CA ILE A 179 -6.95 31.97 -56.98
C ILE A 179 -6.19 30.75 -57.54
N ASN A 180 -5.42 30.78 -58.63
CA ASN A 180 -4.58 29.62 -59.01
C ASN A 180 -3.13 30.04 -59.23
N SER A 181 -2.18 29.43 -58.50
CA SER A 181 -0.77 29.77 -58.57
C SER A 181 0.15 28.54 -58.48
N THR A 182 1.28 28.55 -59.20
CA THR A 182 2.38 27.59 -58.99
C THR A 182 3.41 28.07 -57.95
N ARG A 183 3.23 29.26 -57.37
CA ARG A 183 3.94 29.80 -56.19
C ARG A 183 2.93 30.19 -55.13
N ASP A 184 3.08 31.35 -54.51
CA ASP A 184 2.09 31.84 -53.55
C ASP A 184 0.85 32.39 -54.28
N GLY A 185 -0.34 32.05 -53.77
CA GLY A 185 -1.60 32.62 -54.28
C GLY A 185 -1.59 34.13 -54.15
N VAL A 186 -1.28 34.62 -52.94
CA VAL A 186 -1.05 36.05 -52.66
C VAL A 186 0.29 36.22 -51.99
N ASN A 187 1.12 37.11 -52.53
CA ASN A 187 2.42 37.46 -51.98
C ASN A 187 2.47 38.96 -51.67
N ILE A 188 2.71 39.30 -50.41
CA ILE A 188 2.96 40.67 -49.98
C ILE A 188 4.40 40.73 -49.53
N ASN A 189 5.23 41.40 -50.32
CA ASN A 189 6.62 41.66 -50.00
C ASN A 189 6.76 43.18 -49.76
N PHE A 190 7.47 43.59 -48.72
CA PHE A 190 7.76 44.99 -48.35
C PHE A 190 6.67 45.72 -47.53
N THR A 191 7.08 46.82 -46.89
CA THR A 191 6.32 47.56 -45.86
C THR A 191 4.97 48.10 -46.35
N ASN A 192 3.95 48.02 -45.48
CA ASN A 192 2.61 48.66 -45.61
C ASN A 192 1.64 48.09 -46.68
N GLY A 193 1.94 46.97 -47.35
CA GLY A 193 0.99 46.38 -48.32
C GLY A 193 -0.30 45.88 -47.64
N GLN A 194 -1.46 46.11 -48.28
CA GLN A 194 -2.76 45.67 -47.74
C GLN A 194 -3.53 44.80 -48.72
N VAL A 195 -4.06 43.66 -48.26
CA VAL A 195 -4.91 42.79 -49.07
C VAL A 195 -6.19 42.43 -48.32
N THR A 196 -7.32 42.52 -49.00
CA THR A 196 -8.60 41.99 -48.51
C THR A 196 -9.11 40.93 -49.48
N ILE A 197 -9.42 39.73 -48.98
CA ILE A 197 -9.97 38.62 -49.77
C ILE A 197 -11.29 38.16 -49.15
N GLY A 198 -12.36 38.03 -49.95
CA GLY A 198 -13.66 37.56 -49.46
C GLY A 198 -14.30 36.49 -50.34
N ASN A 199 -14.91 35.47 -49.75
CA ASN A 199 -15.70 34.44 -50.45
C ASN A 199 -15.02 33.88 -51.72
N SER A 200 -13.75 33.48 -51.61
CA SER A 200 -12.92 33.10 -52.77
C SER A 200 -12.30 31.71 -52.60
N THR A 201 -11.78 31.14 -53.68
CA THR A 201 -11.00 29.89 -53.63
C THR A 201 -9.55 30.14 -54.04
N ILE A 202 -8.58 29.72 -53.25
CA ILE A 202 -7.14 29.82 -53.54
C ILE A 202 -6.55 28.42 -53.62
N THR A 203 -5.90 28.10 -54.74
CA THR A 203 -5.09 26.90 -54.94
C THR A 203 -3.67 27.33 -55.31
N ALA A 204 -2.69 26.96 -54.48
CA ALA A 204 -1.31 27.39 -54.64
C ALA A 204 -0.34 26.22 -54.45
N ALA A 205 0.68 26.09 -55.31
CA ALA A 205 1.76 25.13 -55.06
C ALA A 205 2.79 25.63 -54.03
N GLY A 206 2.86 26.94 -53.79
CA GLY A 206 3.58 27.55 -52.67
C GLY A 206 2.65 27.77 -51.48
N SER A 207 2.63 28.99 -50.95
CA SER A 207 1.76 29.37 -49.83
C SER A 207 0.40 29.85 -50.34
N GLY A 208 -0.67 29.68 -49.57
CA GLY A 208 -1.96 30.31 -49.94
C GLY A 208 -1.79 31.82 -49.96
N ILE A 209 -1.34 32.36 -48.82
CA ILE A 209 -1.01 33.77 -48.64
C ILE A 209 0.29 33.90 -47.84
N PHE A 210 1.22 34.70 -48.35
CA PHE A 210 2.47 35.06 -47.70
C PHE A 210 2.52 36.57 -47.45
N ALA A 211 2.45 36.97 -46.18
CA ALA A 211 2.49 38.36 -45.73
C ALA A 211 3.81 38.66 -45.02
N ALA A 212 4.76 39.28 -45.74
CA ALA A 212 6.10 39.56 -45.24
C ALA A 212 6.41 41.06 -45.15
N GLY A 213 7.02 41.45 -44.03
CA GLY A 213 7.48 42.80 -43.75
C GLY A 213 6.57 43.60 -42.81
N SER A 214 7.15 44.63 -42.19
CA SER A 214 6.47 45.48 -41.20
C SER A 214 5.22 46.15 -41.79
N ASN A 215 4.08 46.06 -41.09
CA ASN A 215 2.77 46.58 -41.48
C ASN A 215 2.14 45.97 -42.75
N ALA A 216 2.65 44.85 -43.26
CA ALA A 216 1.89 44.06 -44.24
C ALA A 216 0.62 43.54 -43.55
N ALA A 217 -0.57 43.83 -44.10
CA ALA A 217 -1.85 43.48 -43.49
C ALA A 217 -2.75 42.72 -44.46
N VAL A 218 -3.28 41.58 -44.03
CA VAL A 218 -4.25 40.79 -44.80
C VAL A 218 -5.53 40.60 -44.02
N THR A 219 -6.68 40.83 -44.65
CA THR A 219 -7.99 40.47 -44.12
C THR A 219 -8.64 39.45 -45.03
N ILE A 220 -9.13 38.34 -44.46
CA ILE A 220 -9.71 37.21 -45.21
C ILE A 220 -11.08 36.89 -44.63
N THR A 221 -12.09 36.72 -45.47
CA THR A 221 -13.41 36.23 -45.05
C THR A 221 -13.90 35.09 -45.95
N ASP A 222 -14.47 34.04 -45.38
CA ASP A 222 -15.19 32.95 -46.07
C ASP A 222 -14.44 32.33 -47.26
N THR A 223 -13.12 32.18 -47.14
CA THR A 223 -12.26 31.76 -48.26
C THR A 223 -11.80 30.33 -48.10
N ARG A 224 -11.74 29.55 -49.20
CA ARG A 224 -11.16 28.21 -49.22
C ARG A 224 -9.75 28.25 -49.78
N ILE A 225 -8.76 27.77 -49.02
CA ILE A 225 -7.35 27.73 -49.41
C ILE A 225 -6.89 26.29 -49.48
N SER A 226 -6.24 25.91 -50.58
CA SER A 226 -5.63 24.61 -50.79
C SER A 226 -4.18 24.78 -51.23
N THR A 227 -3.24 24.09 -50.57
CA THR A 227 -1.82 24.12 -50.98
C THR A 227 -1.25 22.73 -51.18
N THR A 228 -0.40 22.57 -52.19
CA THR A 228 0.18 21.27 -52.57
C THR A 228 1.70 21.16 -52.39
N GLY A 229 2.41 22.25 -52.12
CA GLY A 229 3.84 22.24 -51.79
C GLY A 229 4.12 22.56 -50.32
N THR A 230 5.40 22.70 -49.97
CA THR A 230 5.90 22.86 -48.58
C THR A 230 5.62 24.25 -47.97
N GLY A 231 4.76 25.06 -48.60
CA GLY A 231 4.32 26.35 -48.09
C GLY A 231 3.39 26.19 -46.87
N ALA A 232 2.72 27.26 -46.50
CA ALA A 232 1.63 27.21 -45.53
C ALA A 232 0.38 27.84 -46.10
N GLY A 233 -0.78 27.52 -45.53
CA GLY A 233 -2.04 28.12 -45.94
C GLY A 233 -1.96 29.64 -45.80
N LEU A 234 -1.60 30.08 -44.59
CA LEU A 234 -1.34 31.48 -44.26
C LEU A 234 0.02 31.62 -43.58
N ILE A 235 0.83 32.59 -44.02
CA ILE A 235 2.12 32.91 -43.40
C ILE A 235 2.20 34.39 -43.09
N ALA A 236 2.52 34.71 -41.84
CA ALA A 236 2.89 36.06 -41.41
C ALA A 236 4.37 36.08 -40.98
N GLU A 237 5.20 36.83 -41.70
CA GLU A 237 6.62 37.07 -41.38
C GLU A 237 6.80 38.57 -41.08
N GLY A 238 6.65 38.94 -39.80
CA GLY A 238 6.60 40.34 -39.37
C GLY A 238 5.36 41.14 -39.82
N GLY A 239 4.46 40.53 -40.60
CA GLY A 239 3.17 41.07 -41.02
C GLY A 239 2.00 40.62 -40.13
N THR A 240 0.78 41.03 -40.46
CA THR A 240 -0.45 40.68 -39.76
C THR A 240 -1.49 40.09 -40.72
N ILE A 241 -2.08 38.96 -40.35
CA ILE A 241 -3.20 38.33 -41.06
C ILE A 241 -4.38 38.22 -40.10
N ALA A 242 -5.56 38.68 -40.50
CA ALA A 242 -6.82 38.45 -39.82
C ALA A 242 -7.74 37.67 -40.77
N SER A 243 -8.27 36.54 -40.31
CA SER A 243 -9.03 35.61 -41.13
C SER A 243 -10.28 35.16 -40.39
N THR A 244 -11.45 35.20 -41.02
CA THR A 244 -12.72 34.69 -40.46
C THR A 244 -13.39 33.74 -41.45
N GLY A 245 -13.97 32.62 -41.00
CA GLY A 245 -14.74 31.71 -41.87
C GLY A 245 -13.90 30.95 -42.91
N THR A 246 -12.57 30.92 -42.75
CA THR A 246 -11.66 30.38 -43.77
C THR A 246 -11.44 28.89 -43.60
N THR A 247 -11.41 28.14 -44.70
CA THR A 247 -11.11 26.70 -44.73
C THR A 247 -9.76 26.46 -45.41
N ILE A 248 -8.82 25.80 -44.72
CA ILE A 248 -7.47 25.51 -45.21
C ILE A 248 -7.29 24.00 -45.33
N VAL A 249 -6.88 23.51 -46.51
CA VAL A 249 -6.51 22.09 -46.72
C VAL A 249 -5.10 22.01 -47.31
N ILE A 250 -4.22 21.27 -46.66
CA ILE A 250 -2.80 21.18 -47.04
C ILE A 250 -2.39 19.72 -47.13
N ALA A 251 -1.86 19.32 -48.28
CA ALA A 251 -1.41 17.95 -48.54
C ALA A 251 0.10 17.91 -48.84
N ALA A 252 0.91 18.41 -47.90
CA ALA A 252 2.37 18.45 -48.04
C ALA A 252 3.10 18.23 -46.70
N ALA A 253 4.26 17.58 -46.75
CA ALA A 253 5.14 17.39 -45.60
C ALA A 253 5.80 18.71 -45.17
N ASN A 254 6.07 18.86 -43.86
CA ASN A 254 6.66 20.07 -43.25
C ASN A 254 5.85 21.37 -43.48
N ALA A 255 4.59 21.25 -43.89
CA ALA A 255 3.71 22.37 -44.16
C ALA A 255 2.87 22.72 -42.93
N ALA A 256 2.42 23.97 -42.84
CA ALA A 256 1.58 24.44 -41.74
C ALA A 256 0.28 25.05 -42.26
N GLY A 257 -0.84 24.84 -41.57
CA GLY A 257 -2.09 25.58 -41.84
C GLY A 257 -1.85 27.08 -41.70
N LEU A 258 -1.38 27.46 -40.51
CA LEU A 258 -0.97 28.80 -40.13
C LEU A 258 0.51 28.81 -39.73
N ARG A 259 1.27 29.80 -40.20
CA ARG A 259 2.67 29.99 -39.78
C ARG A 259 2.97 31.45 -39.46
N ALA A 260 3.26 31.73 -38.19
CA ALA A 260 3.70 33.06 -37.75
C ALA A 260 5.19 33.01 -37.36
N THR A 261 6.00 33.89 -37.92
CA THR A 261 7.43 33.96 -37.62
C THR A 261 7.94 35.40 -37.66
N ALA A 262 9.13 35.64 -37.10
CA ALA A 262 9.79 36.94 -37.05
C ALA A 262 8.87 38.07 -36.53
N GLY A 263 8.11 37.81 -35.47
CA GLY A 263 7.14 38.76 -34.89
C GLY A 263 5.83 38.91 -35.66
N GLY A 264 5.57 38.09 -36.68
CA GLY A 264 4.30 38.08 -37.41
C GLY A 264 3.12 37.67 -36.53
N VAL A 265 1.92 38.13 -36.90
CA VAL A 265 0.68 37.89 -36.14
C VAL A 265 -0.39 37.32 -37.05
N ILE A 266 -1.02 36.21 -36.64
CA ILE A 266 -2.18 35.63 -37.33
C ILE A 266 -3.35 35.55 -36.35
N GLY A 267 -4.48 36.17 -36.67
CA GLY A 267 -5.78 35.89 -36.07
C GLY A 267 -6.61 35.03 -37.01
N PHE A 268 -7.14 33.92 -36.53
CA PHE A 268 -7.90 32.95 -37.32
C PHE A 268 -9.19 32.54 -36.59
N ASP A 269 -10.31 33.04 -37.08
CA ASP A 269 -11.62 32.96 -36.45
C ASP A 269 -12.61 32.09 -37.26
N ALA A 270 -13.44 31.31 -36.59
CA ALA A 270 -14.56 30.56 -37.15
C ALA A 270 -14.20 29.69 -38.37
N GLY A 271 -12.99 29.09 -38.39
CA GLY A 271 -12.44 28.43 -39.56
C GLY A 271 -12.29 26.91 -39.44
N SER A 272 -11.65 26.30 -40.46
CA SER A 272 -11.19 24.91 -40.38
C SER A 272 -9.84 24.71 -41.06
N ILE A 273 -9.01 23.84 -40.48
CA ILE A 273 -7.67 23.52 -40.97
C ILE A 273 -7.53 22.02 -41.07
N THR A 274 -7.06 21.51 -42.21
CA THR A 274 -6.70 20.11 -42.39
C THR A 274 -5.29 19.99 -42.99
N THR A 275 -4.36 19.33 -42.30
CA THR A 275 -3.00 19.06 -42.80
C THR A 275 -2.70 17.56 -42.87
N ILE A 276 -2.22 17.09 -44.03
CA ILE A 276 -2.13 15.66 -44.38
C ILE A 276 -0.67 15.18 -44.56
N GLY A 277 0.31 15.91 -44.04
CA GLY A 277 1.73 15.63 -44.26
C GLY A 277 2.49 15.19 -43.01
N THR A 278 3.56 14.43 -43.18
CA THR A 278 4.54 14.16 -42.10
C THR A 278 5.14 15.47 -41.60
N ASN A 279 5.37 15.61 -40.29
CA ASN A 279 5.84 16.83 -39.64
C ASN A 279 5.01 18.06 -40.04
N SER A 280 3.69 17.89 -40.22
CA SER A 280 2.80 19.00 -40.54
C SER A 280 2.20 19.62 -39.28
N TYR A 281 1.82 20.89 -39.39
CA TYR A 281 1.33 21.68 -38.27
C TYR A 281 -0.04 22.25 -38.60
N GLY A 282 -0.99 22.22 -37.67
CA GLY A 282 -2.22 23.02 -37.81
C GLY A 282 -1.87 24.50 -37.74
N ALA A 283 -1.24 24.89 -36.62
CA ALA A 283 -0.69 26.22 -36.40
C ALA A 283 0.74 26.13 -35.85
N HIS A 284 1.66 26.90 -36.42
CA HIS A 284 3.06 26.95 -36.03
C HIS A 284 3.54 28.39 -35.81
N ALA A 285 3.80 28.75 -34.56
CA ALA A 285 4.46 30.00 -34.19
C ALA A 285 5.95 29.75 -33.92
N SER A 286 6.83 30.62 -34.44
CA SER A 286 8.26 30.59 -34.16
C SER A 286 8.87 31.99 -34.09
N ALA A 287 10.07 32.13 -33.53
CA ALA A 287 10.86 33.38 -33.58
C ALA A 287 10.05 34.66 -33.26
N GLY A 288 9.31 34.66 -32.15
CA GLY A 288 8.48 35.80 -31.70
C GLY A 288 7.09 35.91 -32.36
N GLY A 289 6.74 35.00 -33.28
CA GLY A 289 5.44 34.95 -33.95
C GLY A 289 4.29 34.67 -32.99
N ARG A 290 3.10 35.19 -33.31
CA ARG A 290 1.88 35.02 -32.51
C ARG A 290 0.73 34.53 -33.37
N ILE A 291 0.02 33.51 -32.90
CA ILE A 291 -1.18 32.99 -33.55
C ILE A 291 -2.31 32.99 -32.52
N ASN A 292 -3.45 33.57 -32.86
CA ASN A 292 -4.68 33.54 -32.07
C ASN A 292 -5.76 32.82 -32.88
N ILE A 293 -6.37 31.79 -32.29
CA ILE A 293 -7.36 30.93 -32.91
C ILE A 293 -8.62 30.92 -32.03
N ASP A 294 -9.80 31.08 -32.63
CA ASP A 294 -11.07 31.18 -31.90
C ASP A 294 -12.27 30.83 -32.82
N PRO A 295 -13.29 30.11 -32.35
CA PRO A 295 -13.25 28.65 -32.41
C PRO A 295 -13.07 28.10 -33.85
N THR A 296 -12.20 27.11 -33.99
CA THR A 296 -11.75 26.49 -35.23
C THR A 296 -11.57 24.98 -35.05
N THR A 297 -11.89 24.21 -36.09
CA THR A 297 -11.54 22.79 -36.15
C THR A 297 -10.20 22.58 -36.84
N ILE A 298 -9.25 21.93 -36.16
CA ILE A 298 -7.91 21.61 -36.67
C ILE A 298 -7.76 20.09 -36.75
N ILE A 299 -7.49 19.56 -37.93
CA ILE A 299 -7.21 18.13 -38.15
C ILE A 299 -5.81 17.99 -38.73
N THR A 300 -4.94 17.26 -38.06
CA THR A 300 -3.60 16.94 -38.56
C THR A 300 -3.38 15.44 -38.64
N SER A 301 -2.66 15.01 -39.68
CA SER A 301 -2.42 13.60 -40.00
C SER A 301 -0.94 13.31 -40.20
N ALA A 302 -0.58 12.03 -40.11
CA ALA A 302 0.76 11.47 -40.26
C ALA A 302 1.73 11.70 -39.08
N THR A 303 2.88 11.01 -39.15
CA THR A 303 3.94 11.02 -38.14
C THR A 303 4.51 12.42 -37.91
N GLY A 304 4.75 12.77 -36.64
CA GLY A 304 5.29 14.08 -36.25
C GLY A 304 4.32 15.24 -36.46
N ALA A 305 3.03 14.97 -36.66
CA ALA A 305 2.05 16.04 -36.85
C ALA A 305 1.70 16.72 -35.52
N HIS A 306 1.58 18.04 -35.53
CA HIS A 306 1.19 18.81 -34.35
C HIS A 306 -0.06 19.65 -34.65
N GLY A 307 -1.02 19.68 -33.73
CA GLY A 307 -2.18 20.56 -33.85
C GLY A 307 -1.73 22.01 -33.71
N LEU A 308 -1.23 22.34 -32.54
CA LEU A 308 -0.63 23.62 -32.20
C LEU A 308 0.85 23.43 -31.85
N PHE A 309 1.73 24.27 -32.41
CA PHE A 309 3.16 24.22 -32.14
C PHE A 309 3.75 25.61 -31.92
N ALA A 310 4.36 25.83 -30.77
CA ALA A 310 5.12 27.03 -30.44
C ALA A 310 6.59 26.67 -30.21
N ASP A 311 7.46 27.19 -31.09
CA ASP A 311 8.89 26.88 -31.10
C ASP A 311 9.75 28.14 -30.90
N GLY A 312 10.49 28.16 -29.79
CA GLY A 312 11.43 29.23 -29.49
C GLY A 312 10.86 30.35 -28.64
N ALA A 313 11.74 31.06 -27.95
CA ALA A 313 11.39 32.16 -27.06
C ALA A 313 10.51 33.23 -27.75
N GLY A 314 9.38 33.55 -27.10
CA GLY A 314 8.44 34.56 -27.57
C GLY A 314 7.49 34.10 -28.67
N ALA A 315 7.59 32.85 -29.14
CA ALA A 315 6.57 32.23 -29.97
C ALA A 315 5.34 31.88 -29.12
N ILE A 316 4.15 32.29 -29.57
CA ILE A 316 2.91 32.15 -28.81
C ILE A 316 1.78 31.64 -29.70
N VAL A 317 1.06 30.65 -29.22
CA VAL A 317 -0.21 30.21 -29.80
C VAL A 317 -1.32 30.30 -28.73
N THR A 318 -2.36 31.08 -29.01
CA THR A 318 -3.56 31.19 -28.18
C THR A 318 -4.72 30.54 -28.92
N SER A 319 -5.54 29.79 -28.20
CA SER A 319 -6.64 28.97 -28.71
C SER A 319 -7.83 29.09 -27.75
N SER A 320 -9.04 29.32 -28.28
CA SER A 320 -10.29 29.44 -27.49
C SER A 320 -11.41 28.65 -28.14
N GLY A 321 -12.04 27.73 -27.41
CA GLY A 321 -13.18 26.92 -27.88
C GLY A 321 -12.87 26.01 -29.08
N ASP A 322 -11.60 25.70 -29.31
CA ASP A 322 -11.14 24.97 -30.51
C ASP A 322 -11.31 23.45 -30.40
N ALA A 323 -11.42 22.79 -31.55
CA ALA A 323 -11.45 21.34 -31.66
C ALA A 323 -10.22 20.82 -32.43
N ILE A 324 -9.28 20.23 -31.72
CA ILE A 324 -7.96 19.84 -32.23
C ILE A 324 -7.85 18.32 -32.28
N TYR A 325 -7.70 17.77 -33.49
CA TYR A 325 -7.58 16.34 -33.74
C TYR A 325 -6.25 16.05 -34.42
N THR A 326 -5.39 15.25 -33.82
CA THR A 326 -4.02 15.02 -34.31
C THR A 326 -3.71 13.54 -34.48
N GLY A 327 -2.86 13.23 -35.47
CA GLY A 327 -2.55 11.86 -35.87
C GLY A 327 -3.71 11.11 -36.52
N VAL A 328 -4.78 11.82 -36.90
CA VAL A 328 -6.01 11.25 -37.47
C VAL A 328 -5.76 10.69 -38.86
N ARG A 329 -6.29 9.50 -39.15
CA ARG A 329 -6.31 8.97 -40.52
C ARG A 329 -7.36 9.71 -41.35
N VAL A 330 -6.95 10.20 -42.52
CA VAL A 330 -7.81 10.89 -43.48
C VAL A 330 -7.81 10.22 -44.85
N ASP A 331 -8.85 10.48 -45.65
CA ASP A 331 -8.92 10.07 -47.05
C ASP A 331 -8.17 11.03 -48.00
N ALA A 332 -8.22 10.76 -49.31
CA ALA A 332 -7.59 11.59 -50.34
C ALA A 332 -8.15 13.02 -50.45
N SER A 333 -9.33 13.28 -49.88
CA SER A 333 -9.97 14.59 -49.82
C SER A 333 -9.72 15.33 -48.50
N GLY A 334 -9.03 14.68 -47.56
CA GLY A 334 -8.75 15.21 -46.22
C GLY A 334 -9.86 14.97 -45.20
N GLN A 335 -10.84 14.12 -45.47
CA GLN A 335 -11.88 13.79 -44.49
C GLN A 335 -11.41 12.70 -43.52
N PRO A 336 -11.66 12.80 -42.21
CA PRO A 336 -11.39 11.74 -41.24
C PRO A 336 -12.08 10.44 -41.61
N VAL A 337 -11.42 9.31 -41.38
CA VAL A 337 -11.97 7.97 -41.66
C VAL A 337 -11.97 7.07 -40.42
N ASN A 338 -12.89 6.11 -40.41
CA ASN A 338 -12.93 5.05 -39.40
C ASN A 338 -11.97 3.88 -39.71
N GLY A 339 -11.99 2.84 -38.88
CA GLY A 339 -11.17 1.63 -39.07
C GLY A 339 -11.40 0.91 -40.40
N ALA A 340 -12.59 1.01 -40.99
CA ALA A 340 -12.92 0.48 -42.31
C ALA A 340 -12.52 1.41 -43.48
N GLY A 341 -11.89 2.56 -43.17
CA GLY A 341 -11.52 3.58 -44.16
C GLY A 341 -12.71 4.37 -44.70
N GLN A 342 -13.87 4.32 -44.04
CA GLN A 342 -15.05 5.10 -44.45
C GLN A 342 -15.02 6.49 -43.78
N PRO A 343 -15.37 7.58 -44.50
CA PRO A 343 -15.46 8.91 -43.92
C PRO A 343 -16.42 8.96 -42.74
N VAL A 344 -16.02 9.65 -41.67
CA VAL A 344 -16.83 9.83 -40.46
C VAL A 344 -16.71 11.25 -39.93
N THR A 345 -17.81 11.76 -39.38
CA THR A 345 -17.85 13.07 -38.72
C THR A 345 -17.70 12.96 -37.21
N ASP A 346 -18.03 11.81 -36.64
CA ASP A 346 -17.91 11.54 -35.19
C ASP A 346 -16.44 11.30 -34.79
N PRO A 347 -15.85 12.19 -33.96
CA PRO A 347 -14.48 12.04 -33.49
C PRO A 347 -14.20 10.75 -32.69
N ALA A 348 -15.23 10.17 -32.06
CA ALA A 348 -15.09 8.90 -31.36
C ALA A 348 -14.71 7.75 -32.29
N LEU A 349 -15.03 7.87 -33.59
CA LEU A 349 -14.73 6.89 -34.63
C LEU A 349 -13.40 7.15 -35.35
N TYR A 350 -12.69 8.24 -35.05
CA TYR A 350 -11.39 8.54 -35.65
C TYR A 350 -10.36 7.50 -35.22
N VAL A 351 -9.51 7.08 -36.17
CA VAL A 351 -8.43 6.11 -35.92
C VAL A 351 -7.08 6.72 -36.29
N SER A 352 -6.01 6.21 -35.68
CA SER A 352 -4.65 6.67 -35.99
C SER A 352 -4.31 6.41 -37.46
N SER A 353 -3.60 7.35 -38.06
CA SER A 353 -2.94 7.20 -39.36
C SER A 353 -1.74 6.23 -39.35
N GLY A 354 -1.43 5.62 -38.20
CA GLY A 354 -0.17 4.92 -37.95
C GLY A 354 0.96 5.88 -37.57
N ALA A 355 0.61 7.12 -37.22
CA ALA A 355 1.53 8.16 -36.80
C ALA A 355 2.20 7.83 -35.47
N ASN A 356 3.49 8.17 -35.37
CA ASN A 356 4.20 8.26 -34.10
C ASN A 356 4.44 9.74 -33.77
N THR A 357 4.59 10.05 -32.48
CA THR A 357 4.97 11.38 -31.97
C THR A 357 4.11 12.53 -32.52
N ALA A 358 2.80 12.30 -32.65
CA ALA A 358 1.85 13.36 -32.96
C ALA A 358 1.43 14.06 -31.65
N HIS A 359 1.37 15.38 -31.62
CA HIS A 359 0.98 16.09 -30.38
C HIS A 359 -0.18 17.04 -30.61
N GLY A 360 -1.13 17.07 -29.68
CA GLY A 360 -2.25 18.03 -29.70
C GLY A 360 -1.72 19.47 -29.66
N ALA A 361 -1.11 19.82 -28.54
CA ALA A 361 -0.38 21.07 -28.34
C ALA A 361 1.06 20.79 -27.90
N PHE A 362 2.03 21.44 -28.54
CA PHE A 362 3.45 21.27 -28.25
C PHE A 362 4.15 22.63 -28.10
N ALA A 363 4.76 22.84 -26.94
CA ALA A 363 5.65 23.97 -26.66
C ALA A 363 7.10 23.48 -26.54
N GLN A 364 8.01 24.10 -27.29
CA GLN A 364 9.44 23.78 -27.26
C GLN A 364 10.31 25.04 -27.30
N GLY A 365 11.53 24.97 -26.72
CA GLY A 365 12.55 26.00 -26.87
C GLY A 365 12.20 27.36 -26.26
N GLY A 366 11.26 27.41 -25.31
CA GLY A 366 10.75 28.67 -24.75
C GLY A 366 9.42 29.16 -25.35
N GLY A 367 8.78 28.36 -26.21
CA GLY A 367 7.46 28.65 -26.78
C GLY A 367 6.33 28.53 -25.75
N GLN A 368 5.21 29.20 -26.01
CA GLN A 368 4.06 29.23 -25.11
C GLN A 368 2.76 28.89 -25.85
N VAL A 369 1.94 28.01 -25.25
CA VAL A 369 0.59 27.70 -25.75
C VAL A 369 -0.44 27.97 -24.66
N TRP A 370 -1.50 28.71 -25.00
CA TRP A 370 -2.60 29.04 -24.09
C TRP A 370 -3.92 28.54 -24.68
N LEU A 371 -4.62 27.70 -23.92
CA LEU A 371 -5.83 26.99 -24.34
C LEU A 371 -6.98 27.36 -23.40
N ASN A 372 -7.94 28.15 -23.86
CA ASN A 372 -9.01 28.77 -23.05
C ASN A 372 -8.49 29.50 -21.80
N VAL A 373 -7.31 30.09 -21.91
CA VAL A 373 -6.65 30.85 -20.83
C VAL A 373 -6.32 32.24 -21.35
N ASP A 374 -6.64 33.26 -20.55
CA ASP A 374 -6.24 34.63 -20.84
C ASP A 374 -4.72 34.75 -20.69
N PRO A 375 -3.99 35.14 -21.75
CA PRO A 375 -2.54 35.26 -21.72
C PRO A 375 -2.00 36.35 -20.79
N ALA A 376 -2.82 37.35 -20.45
CA ALA A 376 -2.44 38.47 -19.61
C ALA A 376 -2.59 38.15 -18.11
N THR A 377 -3.60 37.38 -17.74
CA THR A 377 -3.90 37.07 -16.33
C THR A 377 -3.55 35.64 -15.94
N GLY A 378 -3.56 34.71 -16.89
CA GLY A 378 -3.45 33.27 -16.64
C GLY A 378 -4.77 32.63 -16.20
N ASP A 379 -5.87 33.37 -16.18
CA ASP A 379 -7.18 32.88 -15.76
C ASP A 379 -7.90 32.14 -16.89
N ALA A 380 -8.77 31.20 -16.53
CA ALA A 380 -9.63 30.53 -17.48
C ALA A 380 -10.60 31.53 -18.16
N THR A 381 -10.79 31.43 -19.48
CA THR A 381 -11.74 32.27 -20.23
C THR A 381 -13.20 31.86 -20.02
N GLY A 382 -13.44 30.63 -19.53
CA GLY A 382 -14.76 30.02 -19.42
C GLY A 382 -15.17 29.18 -20.63
N ASP A 383 -14.35 29.19 -21.69
CA ASP A 383 -14.53 28.32 -22.86
C ASP A 383 -14.06 26.89 -22.59
N SER A 384 -14.45 25.97 -23.47
CA SER A 384 -14.03 24.57 -23.42
C SER A 384 -13.63 24.08 -24.81
N GLY A 385 -12.48 23.43 -24.91
CA GLY A 385 -11.96 22.83 -26.13
C GLY A 385 -11.96 21.29 -26.09
N ILE A 386 -11.67 20.70 -27.25
CA ILE A 386 -11.45 19.26 -27.40
C ILE A 386 -10.06 19.06 -27.99
N ILE A 387 -9.26 18.19 -27.38
CA ILE A 387 -7.98 17.75 -27.93
C ILE A 387 -7.98 16.23 -28.02
N GLN A 388 -7.95 15.68 -29.23
CA GLN A 388 -7.82 14.25 -29.44
C GLN A 388 -6.54 13.92 -30.20
N THR A 389 -5.72 13.06 -29.62
CA THR A 389 -4.41 12.70 -30.14
C THR A 389 -4.32 11.18 -30.34
N LEU A 390 -3.95 10.75 -31.55
CA LEU A 390 -3.93 9.34 -31.94
C LEU A 390 -2.55 8.93 -32.49
N GLY A 391 -1.89 7.95 -31.87
CA GLY A 391 -0.59 7.44 -32.33
C GLY A 391 0.33 7.02 -31.19
N ASP A 392 1.36 6.23 -31.49
CA ASP A 392 2.34 5.84 -30.47
C ASP A 392 3.29 7.01 -30.12
N GLY A 393 3.71 7.11 -28.86
CA GLY A 393 4.56 8.19 -28.35
C GLY A 393 3.96 9.59 -28.53
N SER A 394 2.64 9.66 -28.71
CA SER A 394 1.89 10.87 -28.98
C SER A 394 1.35 11.45 -27.67
N ASP A 395 1.26 12.78 -27.57
CA ASP A 395 0.89 13.45 -26.31
C ASP A 395 -0.24 14.45 -26.56
N GLY A 396 -1.21 14.53 -25.65
CA GLY A 396 -2.25 15.56 -25.72
C GLY A 396 -1.62 16.94 -25.60
N LEU A 397 -0.90 17.16 -24.50
CA LEU A 397 -0.10 18.34 -24.23
C LEU A 397 1.37 17.95 -24.02
N ARG A 398 2.30 18.65 -24.66
CA ARG A 398 3.74 18.44 -24.46
C ARG A 398 4.48 19.76 -24.23
N ALA A 399 5.26 19.86 -23.17
CA ALA A 399 6.14 21.00 -22.91
C ALA A 399 7.57 20.51 -22.70
N ASP A 400 8.48 20.88 -23.61
CA ASP A 400 9.86 20.39 -23.65
C ASP A 400 10.87 21.55 -23.60
N GLY A 401 11.68 21.57 -22.54
CA GLY A 401 12.75 22.55 -22.36
C GLY A 401 12.37 23.75 -21.49
N THR A 402 13.39 24.39 -20.92
CA THR A 402 13.21 25.55 -20.03
C THR A 402 12.49 26.70 -20.71
N GLY A 403 11.47 27.24 -20.04
CA GLY A 403 10.64 28.35 -20.54
C GLY A 403 9.52 27.91 -21.50
N SER A 404 9.50 26.65 -21.94
CA SER A 404 8.38 26.09 -22.70
C SER A 404 7.19 25.87 -21.77
N ALA A 405 6.04 26.47 -22.09
CA ALA A 405 4.87 26.44 -21.21
C ALA A 405 3.56 26.18 -21.95
N ILE A 406 2.69 25.37 -21.34
CA ILE A 406 1.30 25.20 -21.77
C ILE A 406 0.37 25.52 -20.60
N ALA A 407 -0.59 26.43 -20.80
CA ALA A 407 -1.69 26.62 -19.86
C ALA A 407 -3.01 26.22 -20.53
N ALA A 408 -3.80 25.41 -19.84
CA ALA A 408 -5.06 24.87 -20.35
C ALA A 408 -6.17 24.97 -19.31
N ALA A 409 -7.36 25.40 -19.73
CA ALA A 409 -8.54 25.39 -18.88
C ALA A 409 -9.73 24.74 -19.59
N GLY A 410 -10.50 23.93 -18.87
CA GLY A 410 -11.74 23.34 -19.39
C GLY A 410 -11.58 22.40 -20.59
N GLU A 411 -10.36 21.93 -20.88
CA GLU A 411 -10.07 21.08 -22.03
C GLU A 411 -10.53 19.62 -21.83
N ALA A 412 -11.12 19.03 -22.86
CA ALA A 412 -11.38 17.60 -22.95
C ALA A 412 -10.29 16.90 -23.78
N ILE A 413 -9.27 16.39 -23.09
CA ILE A 413 -8.07 15.81 -23.71
C ILE A 413 -8.22 14.29 -23.78
N THR A 414 -8.12 13.71 -24.97
CA THR A 414 -8.12 12.26 -25.20
C THR A 414 -6.86 11.85 -25.96
N THR A 415 -6.04 10.98 -25.37
CA THR A 415 -4.84 10.45 -26.02
C THR A 415 -4.93 8.94 -26.18
N LYS A 416 -4.66 8.41 -27.38
CA LYS A 416 -4.66 6.96 -27.66
C LYS A 416 -3.37 6.52 -28.37
N GLY A 417 -2.63 5.60 -27.74
CA GLY A 417 -1.46 4.95 -28.32
C GLY A 417 -0.47 4.43 -27.26
N ARG A 418 0.52 3.63 -27.66
CA ARG A 418 1.56 3.12 -26.75
C ARG A 418 2.49 4.25 -26.34
N PHE A 419 2.97 4.26 -25.08
CA PHE A 419 3.86 5.30 -24.54
C PHE A 419 3.32 6.73 -24.66
N SER A 420 2.00 6.86 -24.84
CA SER A 420 1.34 8.15 -25.02
C SER A 420 1.00 8.78 -23.68
N ASN A 421 0.89 10.11 -23.63
CA ASN A 421 0.51 10.80 -22.40
C ASN A 421 -0.65 11.77 -22.62
N GLY A 422 -1.47 11.97 -21.60
CA GLY A 422 -2.44 13.06 -21.59
C GLY A 422 -1.71 14.41 -21.60
N ALA A 423 -0.81 14.59 -20.64
CA ALA A 423 0.12 15.71 -20.59
C ALA A 423 1.54 15.24 -20.19
N TYR A 424 2.56 15.75 -20.87
CA TYR A 424 3.96 15.42 -20.64
C TYR A 424 4.84 16.67 -20.57
N ALA A 425 5.39 16.94 -19.39
CA ALA A 425 6.39 17.99 -19.16
C ALA A 425 7.77 17.36 -18.96
N LEU A 426 8.77 17.84 -19.72
CA LEU A 426 10.14 17.36 -19.61
C LEU A 426 11.18 18.46 -19.81
N ASN A 427 12.41 18.23 -19.35
CA ASN A 427 13.55 19.14 -19.49
C ASN A 427 13.30 20.56 -18.93
N GLY A 428 12.53 20.68 -17.85
CA GLY A 428 12.15 21.98 -17.27
C GLY A 428 10.98 22.69 -17.96
N GLY A 429 10.25 22.01 -18.85
CA GLY A 429 8.98 22.50 -19.38
C GLY A 429 7.87 22.52 -18.31
N ALA A 430 6.86 23.37 -18.50
CA ALA A 430 5.77 23.57 -17.54
C ALA A 430 4.39 23.39 -18.19
N ILE A 431 3.49 22.66 -17.53
CA ILE A 431 2.08 22.53 -17.95
C ILE A 431 1.18 22.88 -16.75
N SER A 432 0.20 23.76 -16.96
CA SER A 432 -0.84 24.10 -15.98
C SER A 432 -2.22 23.76 -16.55
N ILE A 433 -3.03 23.04 -15.78
CA ILE A 433 -4.36 22.56 -16.19
C ILE A 433 -5.37 22.90 -15.11
N THR A 434 -6.46 23.57 -15.47
CA THR A 434 -7.55 23.91 -14.54
C THR A 434 -8.88 23.37 -15.06
N GLY A 435 -9.53 22.50 -14.28
CA GLY A 435 -10.74 21.80 -14.68
C GLY A 435 -10.51 20.80 -15.81
N GLY A 436 -11.56 20.54 -16.59
CA GLY A 436 -11.50 19.66 -17.77
C GLY A 436 -11.32 18.18 -17.45
N SER A 437 -11.00 17.40 -18.48
CA SER A 437 -10.76 15.96 -18.36
C SER A 437 -9.62 15.48 -19.24
N ILE A 438 -8.91 14.45 -18.77
CA ILE A 438 -7.81 13.79 -19.49
C ILE A 438 -8.09 12.30 -19.52
N SER A 439 -8.31 11.74 -20.71
CA SER A 439 -8.48 10.30 -20.92
C SER A 439 -7.32 9.75 -21.75
N THR A 440 -6.46 8.95 -21.14
CA THR A 440 -5.33 8.32 -21.84
C THR A 440 -5.55 6.82 -21.97
N THR A 441 -5.44 6.28 -23.17
CA THR A 441 -5.60 4.85 -23.45
C THR A 441 -4.38 4.30 -24.19
N SER A 442 -3.68 3.37 -23.56
CA SER A 442 -2.64 2.60 -24.23
C SER A 442 -3.22 1.42 -25.01
N THR A 443 -2.84 1.28 -26.28
CA THR A 443 -3.33 0.23 -27.18
C THR A 443 -2.36 -0.98 -27.20
N ASN A 444 -2.81 -2.13 -26.68
CA ASN A 444 -2.23 -3.49 -26.70
C ASN A 444 -0.69 -3.64 -26.63
N GLY A 445 -0.18 -4.07 -25.46
CA GLY A 445 1.16 -4.63 -25.26
C GLY A 445 1.57 -4.77 -23.79
N GLN A 446 2.45 -5.73 -23.46
CA GLN A 446 3.23 -5.69 -22.22
C GLN A 446 4.32 -4.61 -22.35
N GLY A 447 4.52 -3.78 -21.33
CA GLY A 447 5.47 -2.65 -21.38
C GLY A 447 4.89 -1.32 -21.88
N ALA A 448 3.57 -1.15 -21.85
CA ALA A 448 2.89 0.03 -22.36
C ALA A 448 2.80 1.17 -21.31
N ASN A 449 3.91 1.89 -21.15
CA ASN A 449 4.13 2.97 -20.17
C ASN A 449 3.47 4.31 -20.60
N ALA A 450 2.15 4.29 -20.77
CA ALA A 450 1.35 5.51 -20.98
C ALA A 450 0.98 6.14 -19.62
N ALA A 451 0.81 7.45 -19.56
CA ALA A 451 0.40 8.14 -18.33
C ALA A 451 -0.67 9.21 -18.58
N GLY A 452 -1.53 9.45 -17.60
CA GLY A 452 -2.42 10.61 -17.63
C GLY A 452 -1.60 11.90 -17.59
N LEU A 453 -0.75 12.00 -16.56
CA LEU A 453 0.24 13.07 -16.40
C LEU A 453 1.63 12.47 -16.22
N ARG A 454 2.64 13.04 -16.90
CA ARG A 454 4.04 12.62 -16.77
C ARG A 454 4.94 13.84 -16.63
N ALA A 455 5.72 13.90 -15.56
CA ALA A 455 6.73 14.93 -15.34
C ALA A 455 8.10 14.31 -15.16
N GLU A 456 9.08 14.70 -15.99
CA GLU A 456 10.42 14.13 -15.96
C GLU A 456 11.50 15.19 -16.11
N GLN A 457 12.72 14.92 -15.64
CA GLN A 457 13.89 15.78 -15.91
C GLN A 457 13.63 17.25 -15.54
N ASN A 458 13.13 17.48 -14.33
CA ASN A 458 12.70 18.78 -13.79
C ASN A 458 11.48 19.42 -14.49
N GLY A 459 10.76 18.69 -15.35
CA GLY A 459 9.46 19.13 -15.86
C GLY A 459 8.44 19.31 -14.74
N MET A 460 7.51 20.25 -14.93
CA MET A 460 6.50 20.59 -13.93
C MET A 460 5.09 20.49 -14.52
N ILE A 461 4.19 19.79 -13.84
CA ILE A 461 2.76 19.78 -14.16
C ILE A 461 1.98 20.26 -12.94
N SER A 462 1.03 21.17 -13.13
CA SER A 462 0.02 21.53 -12.13
C SER A 462 -1.37 21.23 -12.69
N ALA A 463 -2.19 20.46 -11.97
CA ALA A 463 -3.56 20.12 -12.36
C ALA A 463 -4.51 20.40 -11.19
N PHE A 464 -5.55 21.21 -11.41
CA PHE A 464 -6.51 21.62 -10.37
C PHE A 464 -7.94 21.26 -10.79
N GLY A 465 -8.64 20.46 -9.98
CA GLY A 465 -10.02 20.05 -10.24
C GLY A 465 -10.19 19.27 -11.57
N THR A 466 -9.16 18.56 -12.02
CA THR A 466 -9.15 17.85 -13.32
C THR A 466 -9.55 16.38 -13.14
N ALA A 467 -10.37 15.85 -14.06
CA ALA A 467 -10.71 14.42 -14.09
C ALA A 467 -9.75 13.64 -14.99
N ILE A 468 -8.91 12.77 -14.41
CA ILE A 468 -7.88 12.00 -15.11
C ILE A 468 -8.28 10.53 -15.13
N THR A 469 -8.44 9.96 -16.32
CA THR A 469 -8.71 8.53 -16.51
C THR A 469 -7.64 7.91 -17.38
N THR A 470 -7.11 6.76 -16.95
CA THR A 470 -6.06 6.05 -17.67
C THR A 470 -6.41 4.57 -17.83
N SER A 471 -6.12 4.04 -19.01
CA SER A 471 -6.47 2.68 -19.39
C SER A 471 -5.41 2.06 -20.32
N GLY A 472 -5.35 0.74 -20.36
CA GLY A 472 -4.30 -0.03 -21.00
C GLY A 472 -3.37 -0.71 -19.98
N ALA A 473 -2.81 -1.86 -20.36
CA ALA A 473 -1.91 -2.62 -19.50
C ALA A 473 -0.60 -1.87 -19.25
N GLY A 474 -0.19 -1.72 -17.99
CA GLY A 474 1.04 -1.00 -17.62
C GLY A 474 0.95 0.54 -17.73
N SER A 475 -0.26 1.09 -17.91
CA SER A 475 -0.48 2.54 -17.94
C SER A 475 -0.74 3.09 -16.54
N HIS A 476 -0.20 4.27 -16.23
CA HIS A 476 -0.22 4.88 -14.90
C HIS A 476 -1.12 6.13 -14.88
N GLY A 477 -1.65 6.49 -13.71
CA GLY A 477 -2.39 7.73 -13.55
C GLY A 477 -1.47 8.96 -13.69
N VAL A 478 -0.59 9.12 -12.71
CA VAL A 478 0.37 10.23 -12.62
C VAL A 478 1.76 9.70 -12.32
N THR A 479 2.76 10.16 -13.07
CA THR A 479 4.16 9.78 -12.89
C THR A 479 5.07 10.99 -12.75
N ALA A 480 6.00 10.93 -11.80
CA ALA A 480 7.06 11.91 -11.61
C ALA A 480 8.41 11.21 -11.48
N SER A 481 9.40 11.58 -12.28
CA SER A 481 10.73 10.95 -12.21
C SER A 481 11.87 11.93 -12.48
N ALA A 482 13.09 11.58 -12.05
CA ALA A 482 14.31 12.36 -12.33
C ALA A 482 14.16 13.88 -12.05
N GLY A 483 13.66 14.25 -10.86
CA GLY A 483 13.42 15.64 -10.44
C GLY A 483 12.13 16.27 -10.98
N GLY A 484 11.34 15.55 -11.78
CA GLY A 484 10.03 16.00 -12.23
C GLY A 484 9.07 16.23 -11.05
N THR A 485 8.20 17.24 -11.17
CA THR A 485 7.25 17.63 -10.12
C THR A 485 5.83 17.69 -10.65
N VAL A 486 4.88 17.07 -9.95
CA VAL A 486 3.45 17.20 -10.24
C VAL A 486 2.74 17.78 -9.02
N HIS A 487 1.96 18.84 -9.22
CA HIS A 487 1.03 19.39 -8.23
C HIS A 487 -0.40 19.03 -8.65
N LEU A 488 -1.07 18.24 -7.83
CA LEU A 488 -2.48 17.91 -7.95
C LEU A 488 -3.20 18.71 -6.87
N GLY A 489 -4.19 19.49 -7.29
CA GLY A 489 -4.94 20.36 -6.40
C GLY A 489 -6.44 20.25 -6.64
N GLY A 490 -7.18 20.87 -5.74
CA GLY A 490 -8.62 20.97 -5.81
C GLY A 490 -9.13 21.85 -4.68
N ASP A 491 -10.43 21.82 -4.49
CA ASP A 491 -11.09 22.37 -3.30
C ASP A 491 -12.02 21.32 -2.71
N ALA A 492 -12.65 21.61 -1.57
CA ALA A 492 -13.54 20.68 -0.88
C ALA A 492 -14.75 20.18 -1.70
N THR A 493 -15.03 20.78 -2.85
CA THR A 493 -16.12 20.41 -3.78
C THR A 493 -15.64 19.94 -5.15
N HIS A 494 -14.37 20.21 -5.51
CA HIS A 494 -13.77 19.89 -6.80
C HIS A 494 -12.40 19.23 -6.60
N HIS A 495 -12.41 17.97 -6.18
CA HIS A 495 -11.20 17.18 -6.10
C HIS A 495 -10.62 16.90 -7.50
N THR A 496 -9.29 16.82 -7.60
CA THR A 496 -8.67 16.16 -8.76
C THR A 496 -8.90 14.67 -8.63
N THR A 497 -9.48 14.04 -9.65
CA THR A 497 -9.82 12.61 -9.62
C THR A 497 -8.90 11.83 -10.56
N ILE A 498 -8.36 10.71 -10.10
CA ILE A 498 -7.46 9.85 -10.87
C ILE A 498 -8.05 8.43 -10.88
N ASN A 499 -8.48 7.97 -12.06
CA ASN A 499 -9.07 6.66 -12.27
C ASN A 499 -8.19 5.81 -13.19
N VAL A 500 -7.60 4.74 -12.65
CA VAL A 500 -6.73 3.82 -13.39
C VAL A 500 -7.41 2.45 -13.52
N LEU A 501 -7.84 2.09 -14.73
CA LEU A 501 -8.88 1.05 -14.92
C LEU A 501 -8.37 -0.39 -15.10
N ASN A 502 -7.08 -0.62 -15.31
CA ASN A 502 -6.54 -1.95 -15.65
C ASN A 502 -5.78 -2.57 -14.47
N THR A 503 -5.23 -3.77 -14.60
CA THR A 503 -4.36 -4.37 -13.57
C THR A 503 -2.87 -4.13 -13.87
N ASN A 504 -1.99 -4.25 -12.86
CA ASN A 504 -0.53 -4.04 -12.95
C ASN A 504 -0.10 -2.60 -13.28
N ASN A 505 -0.71 -1.64 -12.61
CA ASN A 505 -0.55 -0.21 -12.83
C ASN A 505 -0.60 0.54 -11.50
N ARG A 506 -0.44 1.86 -11.53
CA ARG A 506 -0.34 2.71 -10.35
C ARG A 506 -1.17 3.96 -10.53
N GLY A 507 -1.90 4.35 -9.48
CA GLY A 507 -2.55 5.65 -9.42
C GLY A 507 -1.51 6.75 -9.48
N LEU A 508 -0.64 6.80 -8.48
CA LEU A 508 0.50 7.71 -8.41
C LEU A 508 1.81 6.91 -8.37
N GLN A 509 2.83 7.39 -9.06
CA GLN A 509 4.17 6.80 -9.02
C GLN A 509 5.25 7.88 -9.02
N THR A 510 6.24 7.71 -8.15
CA THR A 510 7.48 8.49 -8.22
C THR A 510 8.73 7.62 -8.19
N GLU A 511 9.69 7.96 -9.05
CA GLU A 511 11.06 7.43 -9.07
C GLU A 511 12.04 8.61 -9.03
N SER A 512 12.39 9.06 -7.82
CA SER A 512 13.18 10.30 -7.61
C SER A 512 12.54 11.58 -8.18
N GLY A 513 11.21 11.68 -8.20
CA GLY A 513 10.45 12.92 -8.45
C GLY A 513 9.55 13.29 -7.27
N THR A 514 8.72 14.33 -7.42
CA THR A 514 7.82 14.81 -6.36
C THR A 514 6.38 14.90 -6.85
N ILE A 515 5.43 14.38 -6.08
CA ILE A 515 3.99 14.55 -6.31
C ILE A 515 3.38 15.20 -5.06
N ASN A 516 2.86 16.42 -5.21
CA ASN A 516 2.10 17.11 -4.18
C ASN A 516 0.61 16.93 -4.49
N ALA A 517 -0.13 16.18 -3.68
CA ALA A 517 -1.51 15.78 -3.90
C ALA A 517 -2.43 16.33 -2.81
N ALA A 518 -3.02 17.51 -3.05
CA ALA A 518 -4.03 18.11 -2.19
C ALA A 518 -5.43 17.91 -2.79
N PHE A 519 -6.43 17.58 -1.98
CA PHE A 519 -7.81 17.35 -2.44
C PHE A 519 -7.86 16.39 -3.65
N THR A 520 -7.18 15.25 -3.54
CA THR A 520 -6.98 14.31 -4.64
C THR A 520 -7.59 12.96 -4.30
N ASP A 521 -8.43 12.44 -5.20
CA ASP A 521 -9.02 11.12 -5.08
C ASP A 521 -8.40 10.17 -6.11
N VAL A 522 -7.69 9.16 -5.62
CA VAL A 522 -7.01 8.16 -6.43
C VAL A 522 -7.78 6.85 -6.36
N THR A 523 -8.24 6.34 -7.50
CA THR A 523 -8.80 4.99 -7.65
C THR A 523 -8.01 4.21 -8.67
N SER A 524 -7.45 3.07 -8.27
CA SER A 524 -6.60 2.23 -9.11
C SER A 524 -7.01 0.77 -9.04
N ALA A 525 -7.08 0.08 -10.18
CA ALA A 525 -7.18 -1.39 -10.26
C ALA A 525 -5.82 -2.12 -10.16
N GLY A 526 -4.76 -1.35 -9.88
CA GLY A 526 -3.44 -1.80 -9.47
C GLY A 526 -3.08 -1.29 -8.08
N HIS A 527 -1.86 -0.76 -7.94
CA HIS A 527 -1.40 -0.10 -6.71
C HIS A 527 -1.98 1.32 -6.62
N GLY A 528 -2.16 1.82 -5.40
CA GLY A 528 -2.63 3.19 -5.17
C GLY A 528 -1.54 4.22 -5.48
N ALA A 529 -0.62 4.44 -4.55
CA ALA A 529 0.51 5.36 -4.68
C ALA A 529 1.82 4.67 -4.27
N LEU A 530 2.84 4.73 -5.13
CA LEU A 530 4.15 4.11 -4.88
C LEU A 530 5.31 5.09 -5.10
N ALA A 531 6.29 5.07 -4.20
CA ALA A 531 7.48 5.91 -4.26
C ALA A 531 8.76 5.08 -4.14
N SER A 532 9.81 5.41 -4.91
CA SER A 532 11.13 4.78 -4.80
C SER A 532 12.29 5.77 -4.96
N GLY A 533 13.48 5.34 -4.53
CA GLY A 533 14.70 6.14 -4.55
C GLY A 533 14.54 7.39 -3.68
N THR A 534 14.86 8.56 -4.24
CA THR A 534 14.66 9.84 -3.53
C THR A 534 13.26 10.45 -3.75
N GLY A 535 12.33 9.67 -4.27
CA GLY A 535 10.99 10.16 -4.64
C GLY A 535 10.12 10.47 -3.43
N ALA A 536 9.24 11.47 -3.58
CA ALA A 536 8.30 11.87 -2.53
C ALA A 536 6.86 12.03 -3.05
N ILE A 537 5.87 11.60 -2.26
CA ILE A 537 4.45 11.86 -2.48
C ILE A 537 3.86 12.47 -1.21
N HIS A 538 3.32 13.69 -1.31
CA HIS A 538 2.77 14.43 -0.19
C HIS A 538 1.26 14.57 -0.33
N PHE A 539 0.48 14.07 0.64
CA PHE A 539 -0.98 14.17 0.63
C PHE A 539 -1.51 15.25 1.58
N ASP A 540 -2.54 15.98 1.14
CA ASP A 540 -3.24 16.97 1.96
C ASP A 540 -4.75 17.05 1.59
N GLY A 541 -5.54 17.80 2.36
CA GLY A 541 -6.91 18.17 2.00
C GLY A 541 -7.90 17.00 1.95
N ASN A 542 -7.82 16.05 2.90
CA ASN A 542 -8.66 14.85 2.95
C ASN A 542 -8.61 13.99 1.67
N SER A 543 -7.42 13.87 1.07
CA SER A 543 -7.21 13.00 -0.09
C SER A 543 -7.59 11.54 0.20
N THR A 544 -7.97 10.80 -0.83
CA THR A 544 -8.35 9.39 -0.72
C THR A 544 -7.55 8.53 -1.69
N VAL A 545 -7.20 7.31 -1.26
CA VAL A 545 -6.52 6.32 -2.10
C VAL A 545 -7.26 5.00 -2.04
N THR A 546 -7.80 4.57 -3.17
CA THR A 546 -8.48 3.28 -3.33
C THR A 546 -7.68 2.39 -4.27
N ALA A 547 -7.22 1.25 -3.76
CA ALA A 547 -6.61 0.19 -4.56
C ALA A 547 -7.53 -1.02 -4.64
N THR A 548 -7.76 -1.53 -5.84
CA THR A 548 -8.66 -2.65 -6.09
C THR A 548 -7.91 -3.82 -6.74
N GLY A 549 -8.26 -5.05 -6.35
CA GLY A 549 -7.60 -6.26 -6.85
C GLY A 549 -6.81 -7.03 -5.79
N ALA A 550 -6.24 -8.16 -6.20
CA ALA A 550 -5.40 -9.03 -5.36
C ALA A 550 -3.95 -8.52 -5.29
N SER A 551 -3.23 -8.75 -4.19
CA SER A 551 -1.78 -8.46 -4.06
C SER A 551 -1.40 -7.04 -4.46
N ARG A 552 -2.17 -6.05 -3.99
CA ARG A 552 -1.93 -4.63 -4.23
C ARG A 552 -1.40 -3.95 -2.98
N VAL A 553 -0.80 -2.79 -3.20
CA VAL A 553 -0.33 -1.90 -2.15
C VAL A 553 -1.13 -0.60 -2.29
N GLY A 554 -1.77 -0.16 -1.21
CA GLY A 554 -2.44 1.14 -1.16
C GLY A 554 -1.41 2.27 -1.27
N LEU A 555 -0.57 2.39 -0.25
CA LEU A 555 0.57 3.31 -0.18
C LEU A 555 1.85 2.50 0.03
N GLY A 556 2.90 2.77 -0.75
CA GLY A 556 4.14 2.01 -0.62
C GLY A 556 5.39 2.83 -0.92
N ALA A 557 6.38 2.71 -0.04
CA ALA A 557 7.65 3.39 -0.16
C ALA A 557 8.81 2.39 -0.08
N GLU A 558 9.80 2.52 -0.96
CA GLU A 558 11.02 1.71 -0.95
C GLU A 558 12.31 2.54 -1.17
N SER A 559 13.46 2.03 -0.71
CA SER A 559 14.79 2.59 -1.02
C SER A 559 14.99 4.05 -0.61
N GLY A 560 14.51 4.44 0.58
CA GLY A 560 14.66 5.79 1.13
C GLY A 560 13.64 6.83 0.65
N SER A 561 12.61 6.41 -0.08
CA SER A 561 11.54 7.30 -0.54
C SER A 561 10.57 7.66 0.58
N LEU A 562 9.75 8.69 0.36
CA LEU A 562 8.79 9.19 1.34
C LEU A 562 7.38 9.26 0.75
N ILE A 563 6.40 8.78 1.50
CA ILE A 563 5.00 9.16 1.35
C ILE A 563 4.56 9.76 2.67
N ASP A 564 4.01 10.97 2.68
CA ASP A 564 3.48 11.57 3.90
C ASP A 564 2.10 12.20 3.70
N SER A 565 1.43 12.53 4.81
CA SER A 565 0.24 13.38 4.78
C SER A 565 0.21 14.39 5.93
N THR A 566 -0.16 15.64 5.63
CA THR A 566 -0.29 16.71 6.65
C THR A 566 -1.59 16.63 7.45
N GLY A 567 -2.60 15.95 6.90
CA GLY A 567 -3.88 15.67 7.55
C GLY A 567 -4.28 14.20 7.39
N PRO A 568 -5.48 13.82 7.87
CA PRO A 568 -5.96 12.45 7.76
C PRO A 568 -6.12 12.04 6.30
N ILE A 569 -5.66 10.84 5.96
CA ILE A 569 -5.88 10.21 4.67
C ILE A 569 -6.73 8.94 4.86
N THR A 570 -7.62 8.67 3.89
CA THR A 570 -8.35 7.40 3.86
C THR A 570 -7.79 6.50 2.77
N VAL A 571 -7.28 5.34 3.17
CA VAL A 571 -6.81 4.29 2.24
C VAL A 571 -7.82 3.15 2.24
N THR A 572 -8.36 2.82 1.07
CA THR A 572 -9.33 1.73 0.91
C THR A 572 -8.78 0.63 0.02
N MET A 573 -8.71 -0.57 0.56
CA MET A 573 -8.41 -1.80 -0.18
C MET A 573 -9.71 -2.55 -0.42
N ARG A 574 -10.05 -2.81 -1.68
CA ARG A 574 -11.30 -3.51 -2.05
C ARG A 574 -11.04 -4.64 -3.07
N PRO A 575 -11.82 -5.73 -3.07
CA PRO A 575 -11.79 -6.69 -4.16
C PRO A 575 -12.08 -6.02 -5.52
N PRO A 576 -11.63 -6.64 -6.63
CA PRO A 576 -11.93 -6.15 -7.97
C PRO A 576 -13.43 -6.24 -8.27
N ASP A 577 -13.94 -5.32 -9.09
CA ASP A 577 -15.35 -5.25 -9.52
C ASP A 577 -15.47 -5.58 -11.02
N PRO A 578 -16.27 -6.59 -11.45
CA PRO A 578 -17.07 -7.51 -10.63
C PRO A 578 -16.23 -8.55 -9.90
N VAL A 579 -16.70 -8.98 -8.72
CA VAL A 579 -16.03 -9.99 -7.91
C VAL A 579 -15.94 -11.32 -8.69
N PRO A 580 -14.74 -11.88 -8.95
CA PRO A 580 -14.60 -13.14 -9.68
C PRO A 580 -15.26 -14.32 -8.94
N PRO A 581 -15.67 -15.40 -9.65
CA PRO A 581 -16.18 -16.62 -9.02
C PRO A 581 -15.17 -17.19 -8.00
N ALA A 582 -15.69 -17.60 -6.83
CA ALA A 582 -14.99 -17.90 -5.58
C ALA A 582 -13.91 -19.03 -5.57
N THR A 583 -13.46 -19.53 -6.72
CA THR A 583 -12.44 -20.60 -6.81
C THR A 583 -10.99 -20.10 -6.76
N THR A 584 -10.77 -18.78 -6.79
CA THR A 584 -9.45 -18.14 -6.74
C THR A 584 -9.48 -16.95 -5.79
N TYR A 585 -9.59 -17.19 -4.47
CA TYR A 585 -9.28 -16.16 -3.47
C TYR A 585 -7.76 -15.92 -3.45
N ALA A 586 -7.26 -15.21 -4.46
CA ALA A 586 -5.87 -14.82 -4.53
C ALA A 586 -5.65 -13.64 -3.57
N VAL A 587 -4.95 -13.94 -2.46
CA VAL A 587 -4.05 -13.08 -1.68
C VAL A 587 -4.42 -11.59 -1.61
N ALA A 588 -4.97 -11.19 -0.47
CA ALA A 588 -5.25 -9.80 -0.13
C ALA A 588 -4.03 -8.88 -0.28
N GLY A 589 -4.28 -7.57 -0.32
CA GLY A 589 -3.24 -6.55 -0.38
C GLY A 589 -2.82 -6.05 1.00
N THR A 590 -1.84 -5.16 1.01
CA THR A 590 -1.43 -4.37 2.17
C THR A 590 -1.89 -2.92 1.94
N ALA A 591 -2.49 -2.28 2.94
CA ALA A 591 -2.87 -0.87 2.78
C ALA A 591 -1.63 0.03 2.77
N VAL A 592 -0.64 -0.26 3.61
CA VAL A 592 0.66 0.41 3.65
C VAL A 592 1.81 -0.62 3.59
N TYR A 593 2.86 -0.35 2.82
CA TYR A 593 4.09 -1.14 2.81
C TYR A 593 5.33 -0.24 2.82
N MET A 594 6.17 -0.39 3.82
CA MET A 594 7.49 0.28 3.93
C MET A 594 8.58 -0.76 3.71
N HIS A 595 9.53 -0.49 2.82
CA HIS A 595 10.59 -1.44 2.45
C HIS A 595 11.96 -0.78 2.33
N ASP A 596 13.01 -1.42 2.85
CA ASP A 596 14.42 -0.99 2.64
C ASP A 596 14.64 0.53 2.84
N GLY A 597 14.17 1.05 3.97
CA GLY A 597 14.29 2.45 4.37
C GLY A 597 13.28 3.43 3.75
N GLY A 598 12.35 2.96 2.90
CA GLY A 598 11.23 3.77 2.44
C GLY A 598 10.20 4.01 3.56
N LEU A 599 9.66 5.23 3.67
CA LEU A 599 8.79 5.64 4.77
C LEU A 599 7.39 6.04 4.31
N VAL A 600 6.37 5.65 5.06
CA VAL A 600 4.99 6.14 4.90
C VAL A 600 4.52 6.75 6.23
N ALA A 601 4.52 8.08 6.32
CA ALA A 601 4.15 8.85 7.51
C ALA A 601 2.72 9.39 7.38
N LEU A 602 1.76 8.77 8.06
CA LEU A 602 0.35 9.16 7.97
C LEU A 602 0.03 10.29 8.97
N GLY A 603 -0.72 11.28 8.51
CA GLY A 603 -1.25 12.35 9.36
C GLY A 603 -2.28 11.83 10.37
N ALA A 604 -2.45 12.56 11.47
CA ALA A 604 -3.28 12.13 12.60
C ALA A 604 -4.74 11.86 12.17
N GLY A 605 -5.33 10.80 12.72
CA GLY A 605 -6.72 10.39 12.42
C GLY A 605 -6.91 9.67 11.08
N SER A 606 -5.82 9.22 10.45
CA SER A 606 -5.89 8.46 9.19
C SER A 606 -6.64 7.14 9.36
N THR A 607 -7.30 6.68 8.29
CA THR A 607 -8.11 5.45 8.31
C THR A 607 -7.72 4.50 7.19
N LEU A 608 -7.46 3.24 7.53
CA LEU A 608 -7.19 2.15 6.58
C LEU A 608 -8.38 1.19 6.56
N ASN A 609 -9.12 1.17 5.45
CA ASN A 609 -10.26 0.29 5.25
C ASN A 609 -9.86 -0.89 4.36
N ILE A 610 -9.69 -2.07 4.94
CA ILE A 610 -9.35 -3.28 4.19
C ILE A 610 -10.57 -4.17 4.08
N SER A 611 -10.99 -4.49 2.85
CA SER A 611 -12.13 -5.35 2.55
C SER A 611 -11.76 -6.35 1.45
N GLY A 612 -12.31 -7.59 1.49
CA GLY A 612 -12.03 -8.63 0.49
C GLY A 612 -11.26 -9.86 1.03
N GLY A 613 -11.30 -10.97 0.29
CA GLY A 613 -10.97 -12.32 0.79
C GLY A 613 -9.52 -12.59 1.21
N ALA A 614 -9.36 -13.59 2.10
CA ALA A 614 -8.12 -14.20 2.62
C ALA A 614 -7.01 -13.24 3.08
N GLY A 615 -7.21 -12.62 4.26
CA GLY A 615 -6.15 -12.08 5.13
C GLY A 615 -5.30 -10.95 4.57
N GLY A 616 -5.82 -9.72 4.58
CA GLY A 616 -5.08 -8.49 4.23
C GLY A 616 -4.22 -7.98 5.39
N THR A 617 -3.35 -7.01 5.11
CA THR A 617 -2.55 -6.34 6.14
C THR A 617 -2.84 -4.83 6.14
N GLY A 618 -2.98 -4.23 7.32
CA GLY A 618 -3.07 -2.77 7.45
C GLY A 618 -1.74 -2.13 7.07
N ILE A 619 -0.72 -2.33 7.89
CA ILE A 619 0.62 -1.79 7.69
C ILE A 619 1.64 -2.91 7.75
N THR A 620 2.55 -2.96 6.76
CA THR A 620 3.76 -3.78 6.81
C THR A 620 4.99 -2.87 6.85
N ILE A 621 5.87 -3.07 7.83
CA ILE A 621 7.15 -2.39 8.00
C ILE A 621 8.26 -3.41 7.82
N ASP A 622 8.95 -3.37 6.69
CA ASP A 622 9.95 -4.36 6.29
C ASP A 622 11.30 -3.66 6.12
N ASN A 623 12.24 -3.89 7.04
CA ASN A 623 13.56 -3.24 7.03
C ASN A 623 13.49 -1.70 6.89
N SER A 624 12.59 -1.05 7.63
CA SER A 624 12.35 0.40 7.61
C SER A 624 12.09 0.93 9.02
N ASP A 625 12.47 2.18 9.31
CA ASP A 625 12.38 2.78 10.65
C ASP A 625 11.51 4.06 10.62
N LEU A 626 10.30 3.95 11.17
CA LEU A 626 9.39 5.07 11.35
C LEU A 626 9.57 5.69 12.74
N ALA A 627 10.43 6.70 12.82
CA ALA A 627 10.81 7.33 14.09
C ALA A 627 9.67 8.13 14.77
N ALA A 628 8.81 8.79 13.99
CA ALA A 628 7.70 9.57 14.51
C ALA A 628 6.44 8.69 14.66
N PRO A 629 5.71 8.78 15.79
CA PRO A 629 4.50 7.99 15.98
C PRO A 629 3.39 8.41 15.01
N ILE A 630 2.61 7.44 14.56
CA ILE A 630 1.33 7.71 13.88
C ILE A 630 0.24 7.81 14.95
N ASP A 631 -0.40 8.97 15.02
CA ASP A 631 -1.43 9.32 16.01
C ASP A 631 -2.87 9.06 15.49
N GLY A 632 -3.70 8.40 16.29
CA GLY A 632 -5.12 8.18 16.00
C GLY A 632 -5.40 7.32 14.77
N LEU A 633 -4.51 6.38 14.43
CA LEU A 633 -4.68 5.51 13.27
C LEU A 633 -5.80 4.49 13.50
N THR A 634 -6.78 4.44 12.60
CA THR A 634 -7.81 3.38 12.59
C THR A 634 -7.60 2.39 11.45
N ILE A 635 -7.48 1.10 11.78
CA ILE A 635 -7.37 -0.01 10.83
C ILE A 635 -8.63 -0.88 10.90
N ASN A 636 -9.48 -0.77 9.88
CA ASN A 636 -10.71 -1.53 9.73
C ASN A 636 -10.49 -2.75 8.84
N LEU A 637 -10.38 -3.92 9.47
CA LEU A 637 -10.22 -5.23 8.84
C LEU A 637 -11.59 -5.87 8.58
N ASN A 638 -12.24 -5.45 7.50
CA ASN A 638 -13.59 -5.87 7.15
C ASN A 638 -13.63 -7.24 6.47
N ALA A 639 -14.64 -8.05 6.77
CA ALA A 639 -14.84 -9.35 6.13
C ALA A 639 -15.26 -9.21 4.67
N ALA A 640 -14.84 -10.17 3.83
CA ALA A 640 -15.48 -10.39 2.54
C ALA A 640 -16.97 -10.76 2.75
N THR A 641 -17.83 -10.40 1.81
CA THR A 641 -19.22 -10.90 1.76
C THR A 641 -19.23 -12.42 1.92
N ALA A 642 -20.18 -12.94 2.71
CA ALA A 642 -20.23 -14.35 3.11
C ALA A 642 -19.96 -15.32 1.93
N PRO A 643 -19.21 -16.41 2.14
CA PRO A 643 -19.00 -17.41 1.10
C PRO A 643 -20.34 -17.89 0.53
N PRO A 644 -20.45 -18.17 -0.78
CA PRO A 644 -21.66 -18.77 -1.34
C PRO A 644 -22.06 -20.03 -0.55
N PRO A 645 -23.36 -20.34 -0.41
CA PRO A 645 -23.81 -21.56 0.26
C PRO A 645 -23.13 -22.80 -0.34
N GLY A 646 -22.38 -23.55 0.48
CA GLY A 646 -21.65 -24.75 0.06
C GLY A 646 -20.13 -24.59 -0.09
N ALA A 647 -19.56 -23.40 0.09
CA ALA A 647 -18.09 -23.24 0.17
C ALA A 647 -17.55 -23.78 1.50
N THR A 648 -16.57 -24.69 1.44
CA THR A 648 -15.93 -25.35 2.60
C THR A 648 -14.72 -24.59 3.16
N PHE A 649 -14.39 -23.42 2.61
CA PHE A 649 -13.22 -22.62 2.99
C PHE A 649 -13.61 -21.45 3.91
N GLN A 650 -13.07 -21.41 5.13
CA GLN A 650 -13.12 -20.20 5.96
C GLN A 650 -12.03 -19.22 5.48
N PRO A 651 -12.37 -17.94 5.21
CA PRO A 651 -11.35 -16.95 4.87
C PRO A 651 -10.41 -16.73 6.05
N SER A 652 -9.09 -16.77 5.78
CA SER A 652 -8.03 -16.44 6.75
C SER A 652 -8.20 -15.04 7.34
N GLY A 653 -7.78 -14.87 8.60
CA GLY A 653 -7.75 -13.59 9.29
C GLY A 653 -6.76 -12.60 8.67
N SER A 654 -7.04 -11.32 8.83
CA SER A 654 -6.21 -10.18 8.44
C SER A 654 -5.35 -9.71 9.62
N SER A 655 -4.24 -9.04 9.33
CA SER A 655 -3.35 -8.46 10.35
C SER A 655 -3.40 -6.93 10.35
N GLY A 656 -3.32 -6.31 11.52
CA GLY A 656 -3.29 -4.85 11.68
C GLY A 656 -1.94 -4.29 11.28
N VAL A 657 -0.97 -4.35 12.18
CA VAL A 657 0.41 -3.88 11.99
C VAL A 657 1.37 -5.06 12.01
N VAL A 658 2.28 -5.11 11.03
CA VAL A 658 3.29 -6.16 10.89
C VAL A 658 4.67 -5.54 10.72
N ALA A 659 5.64 -5.92 11.54
CA ALA A 659 7.04 -5.51 11.44
C ALA A 659 7.95 -6.71 11.19
N LEU A 660 8.79 -6.63 10.16
CA LEU A 660 9.64 -7.72 9.65
C LEU A 660 11.06 -7.21 9.39
N ASN A 661 12.02 -8.13 9.41
CA ASN A 661 13.38 -7.91 8.91
C ASN A 661 14.07 -6.64 9.47
N GLY A 662 13.87 -6.32 10.75
CA GLY A 662 14.43 -5.12 11.38
C GLY A 662 13.54 -3.88 11.31
N GLY A 663 12.28 -4.02 10.90
CA GLY A 663 11.32 -2.92 10.79
C GLY A 663 10.89 -2.37 12.14
N THR A 664 10.84 -1.04 12.28
CA THR A 664 10.45 -0.37 13.52
C THR A 664 9.41 0.73 13.31
N ALA A 665 8.46 0.87 14.24
CA ALA A 665 7.45 1.93 14.21
C ALA A 665 6.82 2.17 15.59
N SER A 666 6.27 3.38 15.77
CA SER A 666 5.48 3.76 16.94
C SER A 666 4.08 4.20 16.56
N PHE A 667 3.10 3.90 17.41
CA PHE A 667 1.70 4.27 17.25
C PHE A 667 1.14 4.82 18.57
N GLU A 668 0.32 5.86 18.47
CA GLU A 668 -0.45 6.44 19.56
C GLU A 668 -1.94 6.37 19.19
N ASP A 669 -2.80 5.97 20.14
CA ASP A 669 -4.24 5.83 19.93
C ASP A 669 -4.61 4.93 18.72
N LEU A 670 -3.91 3.80 18.56
CA LEU A 670 -4.12 2.83 17.48
C LEU A 670 -5.42 2.05 17.70
N VAL A 671 -6.28 2.03 16.69
CA VAL A 671 -7.48 1.17 16.66
C VAL A 671 -7.33 0.08 15.60
N VAL A 672 -7.37 -1.20 16.00
CA VAL A 672 -7.44 -2.35 15.09
C VAL A 672 -8.73 -3.13 15.34
N THR A 673 -9.61 -3.16 14.35
CA THR A 673 -10.95 -3.75 14.49
C THR A 673 -11.45 -4.39 13.20
N GLY A 674 -12.63 -5.03 13.26
CA GLY A 674 -13.36 -5.54 12.10
C GLY A 674 -13.50 -7.06 12.07
N ALA A 675 -14.50 -7.54 11.32
CA ALA A 675 -14.91 -8.95 11.29
C ALA A 675 -13.88 -9.92 10.67
N SER A 676 -12.78 -9.40 10.12
CA SER A 676 -11.64 -10.17 9.63
C SER A 676 -10.38 -10.05 10.51
N ALA A 677 -10.40 -9.29 11.60
CA ALA A 677 -9.23 -9.07 12.45
C ALA A 677 -8.75 -10.37 13.13
N GLY A 678 -7.57 -10.85 12.75
CA GLY A 678 -6.92 -12.04 13.33
C GLY A 678 -5.59 -11.76 14.04
N SER A 679 -4.93 -10.65 13.71
CA SER A 679 -3.73 -10.17 14.40
C SER A 679 -3.83 -8.65 14.58
N GLY A 680 -3.51 -8.16 15.77
CA GLY A 680 -3.44 -6.73 16.07
C GLY A 680 -2.10 -6.13 15.64
N VAL A 681 -1.07 -6.42 16.44
CA VAL A 681 0.32 -6.06 16.17
C VAL A 681 1.19 -7.31 16.20
N PHE A 682 2.03 -7.46 15.18
CA PHE A 682 2.92 -8.60 15.01
C PHE A 682 4.33 -8.16 14.60
N ALA A 683 5.34 -8.51 15.38
CA ALA A 683 6.74 -8.30 15.04
C ALA A 683 7.49 -9.64 14.93
N ARG A 684 8.33 -9.77 13.91
CA ARG A 684 9.19 -10.95 13.67
C ARG A 684 10.58 -10.54 13.26
N ASP A 685 11.56 -11.37 13.62
CA ASP A 685 12.96 -11.26 13.27
C ASP A 685 13.71 -10.21 14.11
N ALA A 686 15.01 -10.45 14.31
CA ALA A 686 15.84 -9.61 15.17
C ALA A 686 15.88 -8.17 14.65
N GLY A 687 15.74 -7.21 15.58
CA GLY A 687 15.71 -5.78 15.28
C GLY A 687 14.31 -5.24 14.95
N SER A 688 13.31 -6.09 14.70
CA SER A 688 11.95 -5.62 14.50
C SER A 688 11.32 -5.19 15.83
N HIS A 689 10.77 -3.97 15.89
CA HIS A 689 10.21 -3.38 17.11
C HIS A 689 8.98 -2.52 16.84
N VAL A 690 7.85 -2.84 17.47
CA VAL A 690 6.65 -1.98 17.45
C VAL A 690 6.33 -1.45 18.84
N THR A 691 6.10 -0.14 18.93
CA THR A 691 5.61 0.53 20.14
C THR A 691 4.17 0.99 19.96
N VAL A 692 3.29 0.67 20.91
CA VAL A 692 1.89 1.10 20.95
C VAL A 692 1.62 1.85 22.26
N THR A 693 1.02 3.03 22.18
CA THR A 693 0.78 3.90 23.34
C THR A 693 -0.61 4.55 23.26
N GLY A 694 -1.00 5.28 24.31
CA GLY A 694 -2.27 5.99 24.36
C GLY A 694 -3.46 5.07 24.60
N ALA A 695 -4.67 5.57 24.34
CA ALA A 695 -5.93 4.84 24.46
C ALA A 695 -6.16 3.92 23.24
N SER A 696 -5.17 3.08 22.93
CA SER A 696 -5.22 2.14 21.82
C SER A 696 -6.24 1.02 22.07
N GLU A 697 -6.93 0.58 21.02
CA GLU A 697 -7.96 -0.48 21.07
C GLU A 697 -7.69 -1.57 20.02
N ILE A 698 -7.48 -2.81 20.45
CA ILE A 698 -7.22 -3.96 19.57
C ILE A 698 -8.29 -5.03 19.80
N THR A 699 -9.06 -5.36 18.77
CA THR A 699 -10.10 -6.39 18.83
C THR A 699 -9.87 -7.49 17.80
N ILE A 700 -9.77 -8.74 18.27
CA ILE A 700 -9.46 -9.93 17.47
C ILE A 700 -10.64 -10.91 17.50
N VAL A 701 -11.17 -11.23 16.32
CA VAL A 701 -12.39 -12.04 16.13
C VAL A 701 -12.28 -13.09 15.02
N ARG A 702 -11.12 -13.23 14.37
CA ARG A 702 -10.79 -14.31 13.43
C ARG A 702 -9.53 -15.06 13.78
N ASP A 703 -9.47 -16.32 13.36
CA ASP A 703 -8.26 -17.14 13.44
C ASP A 703 -7.48 -17.13 12.12
N SER A 704 -6.28 -17.73 12.14
CA SER A 704 -5.35 -17.85 11.00
C SER A 704 -5.01 -16.49 10.35
N PRO A 705 -4.51 -15.50 11.11
CA PRO A 705 -4.02 -14.25 10.55
C PRO A 705 -2.92 -14.44 9.50
N ASN A 706 -3.02 -13.72 8.38
CA ASN A 706 -1.98 -13.68 7.35
C ASN A 706 -1.29 -12.32 7.28
N PHE A 707 -0.05 -12.34 6.80
CA PHE A 707 0.72 -11.15 6.44
C PHE A 707 1.49 -11.37 5.13
N TYR A 708 1.94 -10.26 4.55
CA TYR A 708 2.65 -10.25 3.27
C TYR A 708 4.10 -9.84 3.46
N GLU A 709 4.98 -10.54 2.78
CA GLU A 709 6.40 -10.20 2.72
C GLU A 709 6.82 -10.19 1.25
N LEU A 710 7.66 -9.22 0.90
CA LEU A 710 8.18 -9.09 -0.45
C LEU A 710 9.13 -10.26 -0.75
N ARG A 711 8.99 -10.86 -1.93
CA ARG A 711 9.90 -11.94 -2.35
C ARG A 711 11.32 -11.40 -2.49
N ALA A 712 12.30 -12.18 -2.06
CA ALA A 712 13.71 -11.84 -2.26
C ALA A 712 14.00 -11.44 -3.72
N GLY A 713 14.61 -10.27 -3.90
CA GLY A 713 14.94 -9.71 -5.22
C GLY A 713 13.77 -9.06 -5.97
N SER A 714 12.57 -8.99 -5.38
CA SER A 714 11.45 -8.21 -5.91
C SER A 714 11.41 -6.82 -5.29
N THR A 715 10.67 -5.91 -5.92
CA THR A 715 10.42 -4.54 -5.47
C THR A 715 8.91 -4.27 -5.46
N LEU A 716 8.47 -3.21 -4.80
CA LEU A 716 7.09 -2.70 -4.94
C LEU A 716 6.77 -2.33 -6.39
N PHE A 717 7.81 -2.18 -7.23
CA PHE A 717 7.72 -1.83 -8.62
C PHE A 717 7.65 -3.03 -9.58
N THR A 718 7.76 -4.25 -9.06
CA THR A 718 7.76 -5.48 -9.86
C THR A 718 6.37 -5.76 -10.46
N THR A 719 6.34 -6.09 -11.76
CA THR A 719 5.09 -6.45 -12.45
C THR A 719 4.59 -7.82 -11.99
N GLY A 720 3.32 -7.94 -11.60
CA GLY A 720 2.71 -9.19 -11.16
C GLY A 720 2.45 -9.23 -9.66
N ASN A 721 2.57 -10.41 -9.03
CA ASN A 721 2.49 -10.55 -7.57
C ASN A 721 3.92 -10.66 -6.99
N PRO A 722 4.47 -9.59 -6.38
CA PRO A 722 5.80 -9.62 -5.79
C PRO A 722 5.81 -10.18 -4.36
N PHE A 723 4.66 -10.54 -3.80
CA PHE A 723 4.54 -10.95 -2.41
C PHE A 723 4.47 -12.47 -2.23
N THR A 724 4.91 -12.91 -1.06
CA THR A 724 4.58 -14.20 -0.47
C THR A 724 3.68 -13.94 0.73
N SER A 725 2.60 -14.71 0.86
CA SER A 725 1.72 -14.65 2.03
C SER A 725 2.14 -15.70 3.05
N TYR A 726 2.25 -15.29 4.31
CA TYR A 726 2.55 -16.17 5.44
C TYR A 726 1.37 -16.18 6.40
N GLY A 727 1.01 -17.37 6.86
CA GLY A 727 0.07 -17.53 7.97
C GLY A 727 0.79 -17.43 9.31
N SER A 728 0.12 -16.87 10.29
CA SER A 728 0.55 -16.86 11.69
C SER A 728 -0.51 -17.55 12.54
N SER A 729 -0.04 -18.26 13.56
CA SER A 729 -0.86 -18.96 14.54
C SER A 729 -0.12 -18.90 15.89
N PRO A 730 -0.84 -18.79 17.02
CA PRO A 730 -2.29 -18.53 17.12
C PRO A 730 -2.66 -17.11 16.65
N ALA A 731 -3.94 -16.81 16.54
CA ALA A 731 -4.43 -15.42 16.48
C ALA A 731 -4.07 -14.67 17.76
N HIS A 732 -3.78 -13.38 17.64
CA HIS A 732 -3.20 -12.62 18.76
C HIS A 732 -3.52 -11.13 18.74
N GLY A 733 -3.64 -10.52 19.92
CA GLY A 733 -3.66 -9.07 20.06
C GLY A 733 -2.29 -8.48 19.74
N LEU A 734 -1.29 -8.86 20.53
CA LEU A 734 0.11 -8.48 20.37
C LEU A 734 0.98 -9.73 20.20
N SER A 735 1.93 -9.74 19.27
CA SER A 735 2.90 -10.82 19.15
C SER A 735 4.30 -10.36 18.78
N ALA A 736 5.29 -10.94 19.47
CA ALA A 736 6.71 -10.81 19.14
C ALA A 736 7.33 -12.19 18.93
N ARG A 737 8.11 -12.35 17.85
CA ARG A 737 8.75 -13.63 17.49
C ARG A 737 10.18 -13.45 17.05
N ASP A 738 11.01 -14.48 17.23
CA ASP A 738 12.35 -14.56 16.62
C ASP A 738 13.25 -13.37 17.02
N SER A 739 13.35 -13.11 18.33
CA SER A 739 14.07 -11.95 18.90
C SER A 739 13.51 -10.56 18.58
N ALA A 740 12.28 -10.46 18.07
CA ALA A 740 11.56 -9.18 17.93
C ALA A 740 11.05 -8.65 19.28
N LEU A 741 10.69 -7.36 19.31
CA LEU A 741 10.13 -6.67 20.48
C LEU A 741 8.77 -6.03 20.16
N VAL A 742 7.80 -6.17 21.06
CA VAL A 742 6.57 -5.36 21.06
C VAL A 742 6.42 -4.71 22.44
N THR A 743 6.28 -3.39 22.48
CA THR A 743 6.03 -2.61 23.70
C THR A 743 4.65 -1.97 23.63
N SER A 744 3.85 -2.10 24.68
CA SER A 744 2.49 -1.54 24.73
C SER A 744 2.21 -0.85 26.05
N THR A 745 1.63 0.36 26.01
CA THR A 745 1.19 1.11 27.20
C THR A 745 -0.23 1.65 27.02
N GLY A 746 -1.13 1.39 27.97
CA GLY A 746 -2.50 1.94 27.94
C GLY A 746 -3.48 1.25 26.98
N THR A 747 -3.10 0.13 26.36
CA THR A 747 -3.91 -0.52 25.32
C THR A 747 -4.98 -1.43 25.91
N THR A 748 -6.21 -1.33 25.36
CA THR A 748 -7.27 -2.32 25.58
C THR A 748 -7.25 -3.38 24.48
N ILE A 749 -7.11 -4.65 24.85
CA ILE A 749 -6.95 -5.78 23.95
C ILE A 749 -8.06 -6.80 24.21
N THR A 750 -8.89 -7.08 23.22
CA THR A 750 -9.96 -8.08 23.30
C THR A 750 -9.74 -9.18 22.27
N VAL A 751 -9.72 -10.45 22.71
CA VAL A 751 -9.53 -11.62 21.85
C VAL A 751 -10.66 -12.62 22.06
N ALA A 752 -11.52 -12.76 21.06
CA ALA A 752 -12.72 -13.61 21.09
C ALA A 752 -12.65 -14.74 20.05
N VAL A 753 -11.49 -15.39 19.93
CA VAL A 753 -11.24 -16.48 18.97
C VAL A 753 -10.67 -17.69 19.66
N ASN A 754 -11.11 -18.89 19.27
CA ASN A 754 -10.62 -20.12 19.88
C ASN A 754 -9.11 -20.21 19.76
N TYR A 755 -8.44 -20.63 20.85
CA TYR A 755 -6.98 -20.74 20.93
C TYR A 755 -6.20 -19.44 20.66
N GLY A 756 -6.86 -18.27 20.69
CA GLY A 756 -6.21 -16.97 20.56
C GLY A 756 -5.44 -16.55 21.82
N ALA A 757 -4.50 -15.62 21.64
CA ALA A 757 -3.69 -15.06 22.72
C ALA A 757 -3.86 -13.53 22.83
N GLY A 758 -3.98 -12.97 24.03
CA GLY A 758 -3.90 -11.52 24.23
C GLY A 758 -2.52 -10.99 23.82
N ALA A 759 -1.49 -11.48 24.49
CA ALA A 759 -0.08 -11.27 24.16
C ALA A 759 0.63 -12.61 23.90
N TYR A 760 1.41 -12.70 22.82
CA TYR A 760 2.07 -13.93 22.38
C TYR A 760 3.56 -13.74 22.07
N ALA A 761 4.44 -14.40 22.83
CA ALA A 761 5.88 -14.36 22.64
C ALA A 761 6.41 -15.73 22.18
N LEU A 762 7.21 -15.75 21.10
CA LEU A 762 7.76 -16.99 20.52
C LEU A 762 9.26 -16.86 20.22
N ARG A 763 10.06 -17.89 20.52
CA ARG A 763 11.48 -18.01 20.09
C ARG A 763 12.28 -16.72 20.34
N ASP A 764 12.54 -16.42 21.59
CA ASP A 764 13.20 -15.21 22.11
C ASP A 764 12.51 -13.87 21.78
N GLY A 765 11.31 -13.91 21.18
CA GLY A 765 10.45 -12.73 21.06
C GLY A 765 10.06 -12.17 22.43
N ARG A 766 9.96 -10.85 22.53
CA ARG A 766 9.68 -10.14 23.77
C ARG A 766 8.45 -9.25 23.66
N VAL A 767 7.54 -9.34 24.63
CA VAL A 767 6.39 -8.43 24.76
C VAL A 767 6.44 -7.74 26.12
N ASP A 768 6.55 -6.41 26.13
CA ASP A 768 6.56 -5.58 27.32
C ASP A 768 5.25 -4.78 27.42
N LEU A 769 4.53 -4.93 28.52
CA LEU A 769 3.21 -4.34 28.78
C LEU A 769 3.25 -3.48 30.05
N ASP A 770 2.69 -2.27 29.98
CA ASP A 770 2.45 -1.39 31.14
C ASP A 770 1.04 -0.79 31.07
N ASP A 771 0.24 -0.90 32.12
CA ASP A 771 -1.14 -0.36 32.17
C ASP A 771 -2.05 -0.82 31.01
N ASN A 772 -1.97 -2.10 30.63
CA ASN A 772 -2.83 -2.66 29.57
C ASN A 772 -4.00 -3.45 30.16
N ALA A 773 -5.13 -3.47 29.46
CA ALA A 773 -6.29 -4.28 29.80
C ALA A 773 -6.50 -5.37 28.74
N ILE A 774 -6.30 -6.64 29.11
CA ILE A 774 -6.41 -7.80 28.21
C ILE A 774 -7.65 -8.61 28.59
N THR A 775 -8.52 -8.89 27.62
CA THR A 775 -9.70 -9.74 27.80
C THR A 775 -9.72 -10.84 26.74
N THR A 776 -9.83 -12.10 27.15
CA THR A 776 -9.91 -13.25 26.23
C THR A 776 -11.09 -14.15 26.58
N THR A 777 -12.01 -14.42 25.64
CA THR A 777 -13.32 -15.03 26.02
C THR A 777 -13.69 -16.35 25.36
N ALA A 778 -12.97 -16.75 24.30
CA ALA A 778 -13.28 -17.94 23.53
C ALA A 778 -12.56 -19.20 24.05
N THR A 779 -12.93 -20.37 23.51
CA THR A 779 -12.43 -21.66 24.01
C THR A 779 -10.92 -21.79 23.87
N GLY A 780 -10.25 -22.21 24.95
CA GLY A 780 -8.81 -22.47 24.95
C GLY A 780 -7.95 -21.22 24.72
N THR A 781 -8.49 -20.02 24.96
CA THR A 781 -7.74 -18.77 24.83
C THR A 781 -6.70 -18.60 25.92
N SER A 782 -5.73 -17.71 25.68
CA SER A 782 -4.71 -17.35 26.65
C SER A 782 -4.58 -15.83 26.79
N GLY A 783 -4.44 -15.32 28.01
CA GLY A 783 -4.17 -13.90 28.23
C GLY A 783 -2.75 -13.54 27.80
N LEU A 784 -1.77 -14.05 28.55
CA LEU A 784 -0.33 -13.96 28.27
C LEU A 784 0.17 -15.36 27.89
N HIS A 785 0.81 -15.52 26.73
CA HIS A 785 1.25 -16.82 26.24
C HIS A 785 2.68 -16.76 25.72
N SER A 786 3.59 -17.41 26.44
CA SER A 786 5.00 -17.50 26.07
C SER A 786 5.38 -18.92 25.64
N VAL A 787 6.04 -19.01 24.49
CA VAL A 787 6.61 -20.24 23.93
C VAL A 787 8.08 -19.99 23.60
N TYR A 788 8.97 -20.29 24.54
CA TYR A 788 10.37 -19.92 24.46
C TYR A 788 10.60 -18.41 24.27
N GLY A 789 9.70 -17.57 24.78
CA GLY A 789 9.78 -16.11 24.70
C GLY A 789 9.75 -15.44 26.07
N VAL A 790 9.67 -14.11 26.08
CA VAL A 790 9.60 -13.32 27.31
C VAL A 790 8.39 -12.38 27.25
N ILE A 791 7.57 -12.41 28.28
CA ILE A 791 6.50 -11.41 28.47
C ILE A 791 6.71 -10.73 29.81
N THR A 792 6.71 -9.40 29.83
CA THR A 792 6.70 -8.62 31.06
C THR A 792 5.42 -7.79 31.10
N ALA A 793 4.67 -7.83 32.21
CA ALA A 793 3.47 -7.02 32.40
C ALA A 793 3.49 -6.26 33.71
N ARG A 794 3.16 -4.97 33.68
CA ARG A 794 3.10 -4.10 34.86
C ARG A 794 1.78 -3.35 34.91
N ASN A 795 1.23 -3.15 36.11
CA ASN A 795 0.01 -2.36 36.31
C ASN A 795 -1.17 -2.79 35.41
N SER A 796 -1.19 -4.03 34.94
CA SER A 796 -2.10 -4.48 33.87
C SER A 796 -3.22 -5.34 34.43
N THR A 797 -4.27 -5.54 33.64
CA THR A 797 -5.33 -6.52 33.93
C THR A 797 -5.42 -7.56 32.82
N VAL A 798 -5.64 -8.82 33.21
CA VAL A 798 -5.79 -9.96 32.30
C VAL A 798 -7.00 -10.77 32.74
N ASP A 799 -8.09 -10.67 31.99
CA ASP A 799 -9.33 -11.40 32.24
C ASP A 799 -9.52 -12.48 31.17
N THR A 800 -9.48 -13.75 31.58
CA THR A 800 -9.64 -14.90 30.67
C THR A 800 -10.88 -15.70 31.04
N SER A 801 -11.70 -16.04 30.04
CA SER A 801 -12.87 -16.91 30.18
C SER A 801 -12.93 -17.94 29.04
N GLY A 802 -13.56 -19.09 29.28
CA GLY A 802 -13.86 -20.07 28.23
C GLY A 802 -13.04 -21.36 28.26
N GLY A 803 -12.46 -21.74 29.40
CA GLY A 803 -11.67 -22.97 29.54
C GLY A 803 -10.27 -22.85 28.95
N GLY A 804 -9.66 -21.68 29.14
CA GLY A 804 -8.32 -21.29 28.69
C GLY A 804 -7.34 -21.05 29.86
N THR A 805 -6.41 -20.11 29.71
CA THR A 805 -5.42 -19.78 30.75
C THR A 805 -5.10 -18.29 30.81
N GLY A 806 -5.11 -17.68 31.99
CA GLY A 806 -4.66 -16.29 32.15
C GLY A 806 -3.20 -16.10 31.70
N VAL A 807 -2.29 -16.91 32.24
CA VAL A 807 -0.87 -16.96 31.88
C VAL A 807 -0.44 -18.38 31.51
N LEU A 808 -0.05 -18.58 30.25
CA LEU A 808 0.41 -19.87 29.71
C LEU A 808 1.90 -19.82 29.37
N LEU A 809 2.68 -20.69 30.01
CA LEU A 809 4.07 -20.97 29.62
C LEU A 809 4.13 -22.34 28.95
N ALA A 810 4.38 -22.39 27.65
CA ALA A 810 4.38 -23.64 26.89
C ALA A 810 5.74 -23.90 26.22
N SER A 811 6.07 -25.18 25.99
CA SER A 811 7.32 -25.62 25.35
C SER A 811 7.07 -26.72 24.30
N ASP A 812 5.85 -26.81 23.76
CA ASP A 812 5.29 -28.02 23.14
C ASP A 812 5.21 -28.01 21.60
N THR A 813 5.70 -26.97 20.92
CA THR A 813 5.38 -26.75 19.48
C THR A 813 6.56 -26.63 18.52
N ILE A 814 7.79 -26.41 19.00
CA ILE A 814 8.97 -26.18 18.13
C ILE A 814 10.19 -26.83 18.76
N ALA A 815 11.09 -27.39 17.96
CA ALA A 815 12.40 -27.87 18.41
C ALA A 815 13.14 -26.71 19.12
N PRO A 816 13.35 -26.77 20.44
CA PRO A 816 13.97 -25.66 21.16
C PRO A 816 15.43 -25.51 20.75
N ALA A 817 15.91 -24.26 20.73
CA ALA A 817 17.35 -24.02 20.87
C ALA A 817 17.81 -24.53 22.25
N ALA A 818 19.03 -25.06 22.34
CA ALA A 818 19.57 -25.51 23.62
C ALA A 818 19.53 -24.37 24.65
N GLY A 819 18.93 -24.62 25.81
CA GLY A 819 18.78 -23.61 26.87
C GLY A 819 17.55 -22.69 26.76
N ALA A 820 16.71 -22.83 25.73
CA ALA A 820 15.51 -22.00 25.57
C ALA A 820 14.50 -22.24 26.71
N LYS A 821 13.85 -21.17 27.19
CA LYS A 821 12.84 -21.21 28.27
C LYS A 821 11.70 -20.24 27.99
N SER A 822 10.51 -20.54 28.49
CA SER A 822 9.38 -19.61 28.48
C SER A 822 9.39 -18.81 29.78
N VAL A 823 9.34 -17.48 29.66
CA VAL A 823 9.39 -16.56 30.80
C VAL A 823 8.17 -15.62 30.77
N VAL A 824 7.49 -15.49 31.90
CA VAL A 824 6.51 -14.42 32.16
C VAL A 824 6.85 -13.77 33.50
N GLU A 825 6.95 -12.45 33.50
CA GLU A 825 7.15 -11.63 34.72
C GLU A 825 6.00 -10.63 34.84
N ILE A 826 5.29 -10.66 35.96
CA ILE A 826 4.19 -9.73 36.23
C ILE A 826 4.45 -8.93 37.51
N ALA A 827 4.13 -7.63 37.50
CA ALA A 827 4.20 -6.77 38.68
C ALA A 827 2.92 -5.93 38.80
N ASP A 828 2.32 -5.87 39.99
CA ASP A 828 1.08 -5.13 40.27
C ASP A 828 -0.02 -5.38 39.22
N THR A 829 -0.07 -6.60 38.70
CA THR A 829 -0.95 -7.02 37.60
C THR A 829 -1.99 -7.99 38.15
N ALA A 830 -3.25 -7.81 37.74
CA ALA A 830 -4.35 -8.68 38.13
C ALA A 830 -4.68 -9.67 37.00
N VAL A 831 -4.59 -10.97 37.28
CA VAL A 831 -4.98 -12.05 36.38
C VAL A 831 -6.22 -12.75 36.96
N THR A 832 -7.32 -12.71 36.22
CA THR A 832 -8.61 -13.32 36.59
C THR A 832 -9.01 -14.38 35.58
N ALA A 833 -9.14 -15.62 36.03
CA ALA A 833 -9.64 -16.74 35.23
C ALA A 833 -11.07 -17.10 35.65
N THR A 834 -12.01 -16.94 34.72
CA THR A 834 -13.44 -17.18 34.95
C THR A 834 -13.94 -18.37 34.13
N GLY A 835 -14.91 -19.11 34.68
CA GLY A 835 -15.50 -20.26 34.02
C GLY A 835 -14.73 -21.58 34.17
N ASP A 836 -15.41 -22.67 33.83
CA ASP A 836 -14.95 -24.03 34.11
C ASP A 836 -13.63 -24.34 33.39
N TYR A 837 -12.72 -25.05 34.05
CA TYR A 837 -11.40 -25.45 33.52
C TYR A 837 -10.47 -24.31 33.10
N THR A 838 -10.71 -23.08 33.56
CA THR A 838 -9.86 -21.93 33.23
C THR A 838 -8.79 -21.72 34.31
N TYR A 839 -7.53 -21.93 33.94
CA TYR A 839 -6.39 -21.76 34.85
C TYR A 839 -6.02 -20.28 34.95
N ALA A 840 -5.61 -19.81 36.12
CA ALA A 840 -5.05 -18.47 36.22
C ALA A 840 -3.62 -18.46 35.65
N PHE A 841 -2.80 -19.44 36.05
CA PHE A 841 -1.49 -19.74 35.50
C PHE A 841 -1.37 -21.24 35.19
N TYR A 842 -0.78 -21.55 34.04
CA TYR A 842 -0.42 -22.91 33.69
C TYR A 842 0.96 -22.97 33.02
N SER A 843 1.85 -23.78 33.57
CA SER A 843 3.12 -24.13 32.94
C SER A 843 3.05 -25.54 32.36
N ARG A 844 3.36 -25.65 31.07
CA ARG A 844 3.53 -26.90 30.33
C ARG A 844 4.94 -26.95 29.73
N ASN A 845 5.83 -27.66 30.40
CA ASN A 845 7.21 -27.80 29.97
C ASN A 845 7.54 -29.24 29.50
N LEU A 846 7.82 -29.39 28.20
CA LEU A 846 8.19 -30.68 27.58
C LEU A 846 9.69 -30.77 27.21
N ASN A 847 10.49 -29.74 27.48
CA ASN A 847 11.88 -29.65 27.02
C ASN A 847 12.89 -30.38 27.92
N GLY A 848 12.52 -30.71 29.16
CA GLY A 848 13.30 -31.53 30.10
C GLY A 848 14.54 -30.90 30.72
N GLU A 849 15.21 -29.99 30.01
CA GLU A 849 16.51 -29.45 30.39
C GLU A 849 16.40 -28.13 31.18
N THR A 850 15.56 -27.20 30.75
CA THR A 850 15.45 -25.83 31.30
C THR A 850 14.07 -25.56 31.88
N PRO A 851 13.97 -25.00 33.10
CA PRO A 851 12.67 -24.72 33.70
C PRO A 851 12.01 -23.53 32.98
N ASN A 852 10.68 -23.57 32.88
CA ASN A 852 9.91 -22.36 32.63
C ASN A 852 10.02 -21.45 33.87
N GLU A 853 9.97 -20.13 33.67
CA GLU A 853 10.09 -19.16 34.77
C GLU A 853 8.85 -18.27 34.84
N PHE A 854 8.22 -18.23 36.02
CA PHE A 854 7.16 -17.30 36.33
C PHE A 854 7.53 -16.47 37.57
N ARG A 855 7.51 -15.15 37.45
CA ARG A 855 7.74 -14.23 38.58
C ARG A 855 6.56 -13.29 38.74
N MET A 856 6.10 -13.12 39.96
CA MET A 856 5.02 -12.22 40.33
C MET A 856 5.41 -11.38 41.56
N SER A 857 5.29 -10.06 41.43
CA SER A 857 5.56 -9.08 42.49
C SER A 857 4.31 -8.24 42.72
N GLY A 858 3.67 -8.36 43.89
CA GLY A 858 2.36 -7.77 44.13
C GLY A 858 1.27 -8.34 43.20
N GLY A 859 0.18 -7.61 43.01
CA GLY A 859 -0.94 -8.01 42.13
C GLY A 859 -1.73 -9.23 42.62
N SER A 860 -2.50 -9.84 41.71
CA SER A 860 -3.34 -11.01 42.02
C SER A 860 -3.40 -12.05 40.90
N LEU A 861 -3.44 -13.33 41.25
CA LEU A 861 -3.61 -14.46 40.34
C LEU A 861 -4.79 -15.32 40.84
N SER A 862 -5.93 -15.27 40.15
CA SER A 862 -7.16 -15.89 40.63
C SER A 862 -7.86 -16.78 39.60
N SER A 863 -8.37 -17.93 40.04
CA SER A 863 -9.28 -18.79 39.25
C SER A 863 -10.55 -19.06 40.05
N GLU A 864 -11.71 -18.67 39.52
CA GLU A 864 -12.99 -18.80 40.24
C GLU A 864 -13.43 -20.25 40.45
N LYS A 865 -13.10 -21.13 39.50
CA LYS A 865 -13.70 -22.48 39.42
C LYS A 865 -12.70 -23.62 39.19
N ALA A 866 -11.43 -23.32 38.92
CA ALA A 866 -10.44 -24.32 38.59
C ALA A 866 -9.19 -24.18 39.47
N VAL A 867 -8.03 -23.94 38.85
CA VAL A 867 -6.72 -23.96 39.50
C VAL A 867 -6.06 -22.60 39.31
N ALA A 868 -5.52 -22.05 40.39
CA ALA A 868 -4.73 -20.83 40.32
C ALA A 868 -3.35 -21.11 39.67
N ILE A 869 -2.61 -22.10 40.17
CA ILE A 869 -1.31 -22.52 39.63
C ILE A 869 -1.35 -24.00 39.19
N GLY A 870 -1.38 -24.24 37.88
CA GLY A 870 -1.17 -25.56 37.30
C GLY A 870 0.26 -25.75 36.79
N ALA A 871 0.86 -26.91 36.99
CA ALA A 871 2.20 -27.18 36.48
C ALA A 871 2.42 -28.64 36.02
N ALA A 872 2.94 -28.76 34.80
CA ALA A 872 3.44 -29.97 34.19
C ALA A 872 4.87 -29.73 33.66
N GLY A 873 5.81 -30.64 33.97
CA GLY A 873 7.23 -30.48 33.66
C GLY A 873 7.95 -29.55 34.64
N ARG A 874 9.16 -29.09 34.26
CA ARG A 874 10.00 -28.25 35.14
C ARG A 874 9.57 -26.78 35.11
N VAL A 875 9.32 -26.19 36.27
CA VAL A 875 8.99 -24.76 36.42
C VAL A 875 9.52 -24.17 37.72
N ASP A 876 10.05 -22.96 37.64
CA ASP A 876 10.43 -22.13 38.78
C ASP A 876 9.41 -20.97 38.91
N ILE A 877 8.81 -20.85 40.08
CA ILE A 877 7.76 -19.88 40.40
C ILE A 877 8.20 -19.05 41.60
N GLU A 878 8.20 -17.73 41.45
CA GLU A 878 8.51 -16.78 42.51
C GLU A 878 7.34 -15.81 42.72
N LEU A 879 6.81 -15.77 43.94
CA LEU A 879 5.76 -14.86 44.40
C LEU A 879 6.34 -13.96 45.49
N SER A 880 6.14 -12.64 45.37
CA SER A 880 6.77 -11.66 46.25
C SER A 880 5.92 -10.41 46.45
N ASP A 881 6.31 -9.57 47.42
CA ASP A 881 5.77 -8.23 47.64
C ASP A 881 4.24 -8.18 47.75
N GLY A 882 3.67 -9.08 48.57
CA GLY A 882 2.23 -9.15 48.82
C GLY A 882 1.41 -9.74 47.68
N ALA A 883 2.01 -10.58 46.82
CA ALA A 883 1.28 -11.30 45.78
C ALA A 883 0.15 -12.15 46.36
N ARG A 884 -1.05 -12.05 45.77
CA ARG A 884 -2.22 -12.84 46.17
C ARG A 884 -2.58 -13.90 45.14
N VAL A 885 -2.63 -15.17 45.55
CA VAL A 885 -3.00 -16.31 44.72
C VAL A 885 -4.23 -16.99 45.31
N GLU A 886 -5.30 -17.14 44.53
CA GLU A 886 -6.56 -17.69 45.02
C GLU A 886 -7.28 -18.59 44.01
N GLY A 887 -7.76 -19.74 44.47
CA GLY A 887 -8.70 -20.57 43.71
C GLY A 887 -9.16 -21.78 44.52
N PRO A 888 -10.13 -22.57 44.02
CA PRO A 888 -10.50 -23.84 44.64
C PRO A 888 -9.29 -24.74 44.89
N TYR A 889 -8.42 -24.81 43.88
CA TYR A 889 -7.06 -25.32 44.03
C TYR A 889 -6.05 -24.19 43.84
N MET A 890 -5.19 -23.99 44.82
CA MET A 890 -4.08 -23.07 44.75
C MET A 890 -2.97 -23.64 43.85
N LEU A 891 -2.55 -24.90 44.09
CA LEU A 891 -1.49 -25.57 43.32
C LEU A 891 -1.95 -26.96 42.88
N VAL A 892 -1.78 -27.26 41.60
CA VAL A 892 -1.88 -28.63 41.08
C VAL A 892 -0.62 -28.95 40.28
N ALA A 893 0.20 -29.83 40.82
CA ALA A 893 1.40 -30.37 40.17
C ALA A 893 1.15 -31.82 39.76
N PHE A 894 1.36 -32.14 38.49
CA PHE A 894 1.04 -33.47 37.96
C PHE A 894 2.06 -33.95 36.94
N GLY A 895 2.22 -35.27 36.83
CA GLY A 895 3.12 -35.89 35.85
C GLY A 895 2.57 -35.81 34.43
N GLN A 896 3.44 -35.54 33.45
CA GLN A 896 3.13 -35.65 32.02
C GLN A 896 4.20 -36.44 31.26
N ASP A 897 3.81 -37.09 30.16
CA ASP A 897 4.74 -37.76 29.25
C ASP A 897 5.12 -36.81 28.11
N SER A 898 6.40 -36.45 28.01
CA SER A 898 6.90 -35.58 26.95
C SER A 898 7.01 -36.34 25.62
N PHE A 899 6.08 -36.10 24.68
CA PHE A 899 6.25 -36.55 23.30
C PHE A 899 7.19 -35.58 22.55
N GLN A 900 8.48 -35.86 22.57
CA GLN A 900 9.44 -35.19 21.67
C GLN A 900 9.15 -35.65 20.23
N GLN A 901 8.58 -34.76 19.40
CA GLN A 901 8.30 -35.02 17.98
C GLN A 901 9.60 -35.14 17.13
N SER A 902 10.78 -35.00 17.74
CA SER A 902 12.08 -34.84 17.08
C SER A 902 12.82 -36.14 16.71
N GLY A 903 12.23 -37.32 16.93
CA GLY A 903 12.86 -38.60 16.55
C GLY A 903 14.06 -39.03 17.43
N ALA A 904 14.36 -38.29 18.49
CA ALA A 904 15.23 -38.75 19.58
C ALA A 904 14.44 -39.63 20.57
N ALA A 905 15.09 -40.63 21.17
CA ALA A 905 14.46 -41.50 22.16
C ALA A 905 13.84 -40.67 23.29
N ALA A 906 12.55 -40.89 23.58
CA ALA A 906 11.79 -40.19 24.60
C ALA A 906 12.48 -40.31 25.98
N ALA A 907 13.18 -39.25 26.40
CA ALA A 907 13.58 -39.08 27.79
C ALA A 907 12.35 -38.56 28.55
N ARG A 908 11.87 -39.30 29.54
CA ARG A 908 10.78 -38.85 30.41
C ARG A 908 11.25 -37.63 31.19
N VAL A 909 10.48 -36.55 31.14
CA VAL A 909 10.71 -35.36 31.97
C VAL A 909 9.84 -35.49 33.21
N GLU A 910 10.46 -35.60 34.38
CA GLU A 910 9.72 -35.53 35.64
C GLU A 910 9.22 -34.10 35.87
N THR A 911 8.00 -33.98 36.39
CA THR A 911 7.46 -32.69 36.81
C THR A 911 8.20 -32.25 38.07
N LEU A 912 8.86 -31.10 38.00
CA LEU A 912 9.55 -30.46 39.13
C LEU A 912 9.06 -29.03 39.25
N VAL A 913 8.30 -28.76 40.31
CA VAL A 913 7.80 -27.43 40.64
C VAL A 913 8.64 -26.88 41.78
N ASN A 914 9.31 -25.76 41.57
CA ASN A 914 9.91 -24.98 42.66
C ASN A 914 9.06 -23.72 42.86
N LEU A 915 8.32 -23.67 43.97
CA LEU A 915 7.49 -22.52 44.35
C LEU A 915 8.13 -21.82 45.56
N VAL A 916 8.50 -20.56 45.37
CA VAL A 916 8.96 -19.67 46.43
C VAL A 916 7.93 -18.56 46.59
N ALA A 917 7.38 -18.42 47.79
CA ALA A 917 6.50 -17.32 48.16
C ALA A 917 7.08 -16.55 49.34
N LYS A 918 7.23 -15.23 49.19
CA LYS A 918 7.87 -14.34 50.18
C LYS A 918 7.19 -12.97 50.25
N GLY A 919 7.70 -12.09 51.13
CA GLY A 919 7.27 -10.70 51.23
C GLY A 919 5.80 -10.51 51.60
N GLY A 920 5.25 -11.34 52.50
CA GLY A 920 3.85 -11.27 52.92
C GLY A 920 2.84 -11.74 51.87
N SER A 921 3.24 -12.64 50.97
CA SER A 921 2.33 -13.20 49.95
C SER A 921 1.20 -14.03 50.59
N GLU A 922 0.04 -14.07 49.94
CA GLU A 922 -1.16 -14.78 50.40
C GLU A 922 -1.58 -15.85 49.38
N LEU A 923 -1.58 -17.11 49.80
CA LEU A 923 -1.92 -18.27 48.99
C LEU A 923 -3.18 -18.94 49.58
N VAL A 924 -4.27 -18.98 48.83
CA VAL A 924 -5.57 -19.47 49.29
C VAL A 924 -6.11 -20.54 48.33
N GLY A 925 -6.39 -21.72 48.87
CA GLY A 925 -6.90 -22.87 48.11
C GLY A 925 -6.18 -24.17 48.43
N ASP A 926 -6.78 -25.28 48.02
CA ASP A 926 -6.20 -26.61 48.23
C ASP A 926 -5.03 -26.88 47.28
N SER A 927 -4.06 -27.68 47.72
CA SER A 927 -2.90 -28.06 46.91
C SER A 927 -2.84 -29.56 46.71
N VAL A 928 -2.53 -30.00 45.49
CA VAL A 928 -2.45 -31.42 45.13
C VAL A 928 -1.21 -31.70 44.29
N VAL A 929 -0.44 -32.71 44.69
CA VAL A 929 0.64 -33.32 43.91
C VAL A 929 0.19 -34.74 43.56
N THR A 930 -0.14 -34.95 42.28
CA THR A 930 -0.89 -36.12 41.81
C THR A 930 -0.19 -36.84 40.67
N THR A 931 -0.44 -38.15 40.59
CA THR A 931 -0.06 -38.96 39.41
C THR A 931 -1.14 -38.88 38.34
N GLY A 932 -0.74 -38.85 37.08
CA GLY A 932 -1.68 -38.88 35.94
C GLY A 932 -2.22 -37.51 35.51
N CYS A 933 -2.99 -37.53 34.42
CA CYS A 933 -3.55 -36.32 33.82
C CYS A 933 -4.70 -35.77 34.67
N VAL A 934 -4.56 -34.53 35.16
CA VAL A 934 -5.72 -33.72 35.54
C VAL A 934 -6.34 -33.20 34.23
N TYR A 935 -7.56 -33.64 33.92
CA TYR A 935 -8.26 -33.31 32.68
C TYR A 935 -8.30 -31.79 32.44
N ASP A 936 -7.48 -31.30 31.52
CA ASP A 936 -7.67 -30.02 30.84
C ASP A 936 -8.50 -30.26 29.55
N THR A 937 -9.10 -29.18 29.03
CA THR A 937 -9.81 -29.17 27.75
C THR A 937 -8.87 -29.22 26.53
N PHE A 938 -7.54 -29.27 26.74
CA PHE A 938 -6.51 -29.29 25.71
C PHE A 938 -6.06 -30.72 25.34
N ALA A 939 -6.99 -31.65 25.12
CA ALA A 939 -6.82 -32.88 24.33
C ALA A 939 -5.49 -33.65 24.42
N ASP A 940 -4.75 -33.61 25.53
CA ASP A 940 -3.50 -34.34 25.68
C ASP A 940 -3.82 -35.80 26.01
N ARG A 941 -3.74 -36.65 24.99
CA ARG A 941 -4.10 -38.07 25.05
C ARG A 941 -2.92 -38.96 25.48
N ASN A 942 -1.79 -38.39 25.89
CA ASN A 942 -0.55 -39.14 26.10
C ASN A 942 -0.09 -39.28 27.57
N CYS A 943 -0.97 -39.17 28.56
CA CYS A 943 -0.59 -39.44 29.96
C CYS A 943 -0.47 -40.95 30.28
N VAL A 944 0.68 -41.36 30.82
CA VAL A 944 0.94 -42.70 31.33
C VAL A 944 1.00 -42.65 32.86
N ALA A 945 0.34 -43.59 33.55
CA ALA A 945 0.23 -43.64 35.02
C ALA A 945 1.55 -43.89 35.80
N THR A 946 2.72 -43.77 35.17
CA THR A 946 4.04 -44.05 35.76
C THR A 946 4.92 -42.81 35.95
N THR A 947 4.42 -41.60 35.64
CA THR A 947 5.15 -40.34 35.82
C THR A 947 4.83 -39.71 37.17
N HIS A 948 5.86 -39.35 37.93
CA HIS A 948 5.74 -38.71 39.25
C HIS A 948 5.99 -37.20 39.16
N ALA A 949 5.41 -36.46 40.10
CA ALA A 949 5.64 -35.04 40.30
C ALA A 949 6.35 -34.78 41.64
N THR A 950 7.26 -33.82 41.63
CA THR A 950 7.89 -33.26 42.81
C THR A 950 7.49 -31.78 42.94
N ALA A 951 6.97 -31.39 44.09
CA ALA A 951 6.74 -29.99 44.44
C ALA A 951 7.63 -29.59 45.61
N ASN A 952 8.50 -28.61 45.40
CA ASN A 952 9.28 -27.94 46.44
C ASN A 952 8.63 -26.60 46.73
N VAL A 953 8.11 -26.41 47.94
CA VAL A 953 7.42 -25.20 48.35
C VAL A 953 8.15 -24.55 49.52
N LEU A 954 8.58 -23.30 49.34
CA LEU A 954 9.14 -22.44 50.37
C LEU A 954 8.18 -21.28 50.63
N LEU A 955 7.71 -21.19 51.87
CA LEU A 955 7.00 -20.02 52.39
C LEU A 955 7.97 -19.26 53.28
N ASP A 956 8.23 -18.00 52.95
CA ASP A 956 9.21 -17.16 53.63
C ASP A 956 8.63 -15.76 53.92
N GLU A 957 9.29 -14.99 54.78
CA GLU A 957 9.02 -13.57 55.04
C GLU A 957 7.52 -13.26 55.27
N ALA A 958 6.93 -13.85 56.30
CA ALA A 958 5.52 -13.67 56.69
C ALA A 958 4.47 -14.08 55.64
N THR A 959 4.80 -15.03 54.76
CA THR A 959 3.86 -15.59 53.77
C THR A 959 2.79 -16.44 54.45
N THR A 960 1.54 -16.37 53.97
CA THR A 960 0.42 -17.18 54.48
C THR A 960 -0.10 -18.14 53.42
N LEU A 961 -0.18 -19.43 53.77
CA LEU A 961 -0.89 -20.46 53.02
C LEU A 961 -2.16 -20.86 53.78
N THR A 962 -3.33 -20.86 53.13
CA THR A 962 -4.60 -21.34 53.70
C THR A 962 -5.23 -22.38 52.78
N GLY A 963 -5.24 -23.64 53.23
CA GLY A 963 -5.72 -24.76 52.44
C GLY A 963 -5.19 -26.12 52.92
N THR A 964 -5.64 -27.18 52.26
CA THR A 964 -5.04 -28.51 52.40
C THR A 964 -3.83 -28.67 51.49
N PHE A 965 -2.97 -29.64 51.80
CA PHE A 965 -1.89 -30.06 50.91
C PHE A 965 -1.90 -31.58 50.80
N THR A 966 -2.13 -32.11 49.59
CA THR A 966 -2.26 -33.55 49.35
C THR A 966 -1.17 -34.04 48.40
N THR A 967 -0.47 -35.08 48.80
CA THR A 967 0.54 -35.81 48.03
C THR A 967 0.04 -37.23 47.79
N GLU A 968 -0.25 -37.57 46.54
CA GLU A 968 -0.63 -38.93 46.17
C GLU A 968 0.56 -39.90 46.20
N PRO A 969 0.33 -41.22 46.39
CA PRO A 969 1.38 -42.21 46.43
C PRO A 969 2.32 -42.16 45.21
N GLY A 970 3.63 -42.19 45.46
CA GLY A 970 4.67 -42.11 44.43
C GLY A 970 5.16 -40.69 44.13
N ASN A 971 4.41 -39.65 44.52
CA ASN A 971 4.84 -38.26 44.35
C ASN A 971 5.61 -37.74 45.57
N THR A 972 6.29 -36.61 45.39
CA THR A 972 7.06 -35.94 46.45
C THR A 972 6.57 -34.51 46.66
N ALA A 973 6.27 -34.14 47.91
CA ALA A 973 6.01 -32.76 48.29
C ALA A 973 6.93 -32.36 49.45
N ASN A 974 7.79 -31.38 49.23
CA ASN A 974 8.69 -30.82 50.23
C ASN A 974 8.20 -29.43 50.61
N MET A 975 7.92 -29.21 51.90
CA MET A 975 7.42 -27.93 52.41
C MET A 975 8.36 -27.36 53.46
N VAL A 976 8.77 -26.11 53.27
CA VAL A 976 9.56 -25.32 54.22
C VAL A 976 8.80 -24.05 54.55
N LEU A 977 8.60 -23.80 55.85
CA LEU A 977 8.09 -22.53 56.36
C LEU A 977 9.21 -21.84 57.11
N ASP A 978 9.49 -20.58 56.77
CA ASP A 978 10.54 -19.76 57.35
C ASP A 978 10.06 -18.33 57.66
N ASN A 979 10.80 -17.64 58.55
CA ASN A 979 10.67 -16.21 58.88
C ASN A 979 9.24 -15.71 59.12
N GLY A 980 8.52 -16.37 60.04
CA GLY A 980 7.20 -15.94 60.49
C GLY A 980 6.06 -16.28 59.52
N SER A 981 6.28 -17.22 58.60
CA SER A 981 5.24 -17.71 57.69
C SER A 981 4.17 -18.51 58.43
N ILE A 982 2.97 -18.59 57.85
CA ILE A 982 1.80 -19.25 58.45
C ILE A 982 1.20 -20.25 57.46
N TRP A 983 0.95 -21.49 57.90
CA TRP A 983 0.08 -22.42 57.19
C TRP A 983 -1.19 -22.70 58.00
N ASN A 984 -2.33 -22.20 57.52
CA ASN A 984 -3.66 -22.51 58.04
C ASN A 984 -4.20 -23.81 57.41
N VAL A 985 -4.12 -24.90 58.16
CA VAL A 985 -4.51 -26.25 57.71
C VAL A 985 -6.03 -26.41 57.80
N THR A 986 -6.71 -26.42 56.65
CA THR A 986 -8.18 -26.44 56.55
C THR A 986 -8.80 -27.84 56.57
N GLY A 987 -8.00 -28.88 56.35
CA GLY A 987 -8.41 -30.28 56.26
C GLY A 987 -7.22 -31.22 56.42
N ASN A 988 -7.44 -32.53 56.30
CA ASN A 988 -6.35 -33.51 56.33
C ASN A 988 -5.34 -33.21 55.22
N SER A 989 -4.05 -33.21 55.57
CA SER A 989 -2.96 -32.88 54.66
C SER A 989 -1.82 -33.88 54.81
N ASN A 990 -1.07 -34.11 53.74
CA ASN A 990 0.17 -34.87 53.77
C ASN A 990 1.25 -34.28 52.85
N VAL A 991 2.47 -34.24 53.35
CA VAL A 991 3.67 -33.81 52.63
C VAL A 991 4.82 -34.77 52.91
N THR A 992 5.72 -35.01 51.96
CA THR A 992 6.83 -35.95 52.12
C THR A 992 7.85 -35.45 53.15
N PHE A 993 8.25 -34.18 53.05
CA PHE A 993 9.18 -33.53 53.97
C PHE A 993 8.59 -32.21 54.46
N LEU A 994 8.71 -31.94 55.76
CA LEU A 994 8.22 -30.72 56.38
C LEU A 994 9.26 -30.11 57.33
N ARG A 995 9.67 -28.87 57.06
CA ARG A 995 10.46 -28.05 57.97
C ARG A 995 9.66 -26.84 58.43
N ASN A 996 9.54 -26.66 59.74
CA ASN A 996 8.88 -25.50 60.34
C ASN A 996 9.91 -24.66 61.15
N GLU A 997 10.41 -23.60 60.54
CA GLU A 997 11.46 -22.73 61.07
C GLU A 997 10.89 -21.35 61.41
N LEU A 998 10.92 -21.01 62.70
CA LEU A 998 10.39 -19.72 63.21
C LEU A 998 9.01 -19.32 62.64
N SER A 999 8.16 -20.32 62.39
CA SER A 999 6.89 -20.18 61.66
C SER A 999 5.77 -20.98 62.34
N ASP A 1000 4.53 -20.75 61.92
CA ASP A 1000 3.33 -21.27 62.57
C ASP A 1000 2.54 -22.19 61.62
N ILE A 1001 2.27 -23.42 62.04
CA ILE A 1001 1.30 -24.32 61.38
C ILE A 1001 0.06 -24.35 62.26
N LEU A 1002 -1.07 -23.83 61.78
CA LEU A 1002 -2.29 -23.64 62.55
C LEU A 1002 -3.42 -24.46 61.97
N PHE A 1003 -3.93 -25.43 62.72
CA PHE A 1003 -5.14 -26.13 62.31
C PHE A 1003 -6.34 -25.22 62.49
N THR A 1004 -7.11 -25.03 61.41
CA THR A 1004 -8.30 -24.19 61.48
C THR A 1004 -9.32 -24.78 62.46
N PRO A 1005 -10.18 -23.95 63.08
CA PRO A 1005 -11.23 -24.44 63.96
C PRO A 1005 -12.07 -25.55 63.33
N LEU A 1006 -12.74 -26.33 64.17
CA LEU A 1006 -13.67 -27.36 63.70
C LEU A 1006 -14.71 -26.73 62.76
N ALA A 1007 -15.12 -27.49 61.73
CA ALA A 1007 -16.15 -27.04 60.81
C ALA A 1007 -17.44 -26.67 61.59
N ALA A 1008 -18.15 -25.65 61.14
CA ALA A 1008 -19.36 -25.19 61.83
C ALA A 1008 -20.39 -26.34 61.96
N GLY A 1009 -20.78 -26.65 63.20
CA GLY A 1009 -21.71 -27.75 63.50
C GLY A 1009 -21.09 -29.15 63.59
N ALA A 1010 -19.77 -29.28 63.44
CA ALA A 1010 -19.06 -30.52 63.70
C ALA A 1010 -19.13 -30.92 65.19
N ASP A 1011 -19.23 -32.22 65.47
CA ASP A 1011 -19.28 -32.75 66.83
C ASP A 1011 -17.85 -32.82 67.40
N PRO A 1012 -17.51 -32.02 68.43
CA PRO A 1012 -16.16 -31.99 68.98
C PRO A 1012 -15.77 -33.29 69.71
N GLU A 1013 -16.71 -34.20 70.00
CA GLU A 1013 -16.43 -35.51 70.61
C GLU A 1013 -16.07 -36.60 69.59
N VAL A 1014 -16.17 -36.31 68.29
CA VAL A 1014 -15.90 -37.27 67.21
C VAL A 1014 -14.54 -36.99 66.57
N LEU A 1015 -13.69 -38.03 66.48
CA LEU A 1015 -12.35 -37.92 65.88
C LEU A 1015 -12.35 -37.41 64.42
N ALA A 1016 -13.37 -37.77 63.64
CA ALA A 1016 -13.51 -37.32 62.25
C ALA A 1016 -13.74 -35.80 62.09
N SER A 1017 -14.01 -35.08 63.18
CA SER A 1017 -14.15 -33.61 63.18
C SER A 1017 -12.80 -32.90 63.27
N TYR A 1018 -11.73 -33.64 63.57
CA TYR A 1018 -10.36 -33.16 63.67
C TYR A 1018 -9.56 -33.56 62.44
N LYS A 1019 -8.41 -32.91 62.30
CA LYS A 1019 -7.58 -32.93 61.10
C LYS A 1019 -6.20 -33.53 61.41
N THR A 1020 -5.59 -34.11 60.39
CA THR A 1020 -4.23 -34.65 60.48
C THR A 1020 -3.31 -33.95 59.50
N LEU A 1021 -2.07 -33.71 59.92
CA LEU A 1021 -0.95 -33.37 59.03
C LEU A 1021 0.04 -34.52 59.06
N THR A 1022 0.14 -35.27 57.97
CA THR A 1022 1.03 -36.43 57.86
C THR A 1022 2.31 -36.06 57.13
N THR A 1023 3.47 -36.50 57.63
CA THR A 1023 4.73 -36.36 56.92
C THR A 1023 5.68 -37.54 57.16
N ILE A 1024 6.64 -37.75 56.26
CA ILE A 1024 7.67 -38.77 56.47
C ILE A 1024 8.73 -38.21 57.40
N ASP A 1025 9.33 -37.07 57.01
CA ASP A 1025 10.35 -36.40 57.81
C ASP A 1025 9.89 -35.00 58.23
N TYR A 1026 9.94 -34.76 59.54
CA TYR A 1026 9.61 -33.50 60.18
C TYR A 1026 10.83 -32.88 60.88
N ILE A 1027 11.09 -31.60 60.62
CA ILE A 1027 12.12 -30.83 61.33
C ILE A 1027 11.48 -29.59 61.97
N GLY A 1028 11.49 -29.55 63.29
CA GLY A 1028 11.16 -28.35 64.08
C GLY A 1028 12.38 -27.46 64.30
N ALA A 1029 12.29 -26.19 63.94
CA ALA A 1029 13.36 -25.20 64.21
C ALA A 1029 12.77 -23.95 64.89
N GLY A 1030 12.20 -24.15 66.09
CA GLY A 1030 11.58 -23.07 66.87
C GLY A 1030 10.17 -22.69 66.43
N GLY A 1031 9.58 -23.44 65.48
CA GLY A 1031 8.22 -23.25 65.01
C GLY A 1031 7.14 -23.69 65.99
N LEU A 1032 5.91 -23.24 65.74
CA LEU A 1032 4.70 -23.58 66.49
C LEU A 1032 3.79 -24.48 65.65
N ILE A 1033 3.13 -25.44 66.29
CA ILE A 1033 1.97 -26.13 65.74
C ILE A 1033 0.78 -25.89 66.67
N GLY A 1034 -0.29 -25.29 66.14
CA GLY A 1034 -1.55 -25.08 66.84
C GLY A 1034 -2.54 -26.19 66.55
N LEU A 1035 -2.94 -26.95 67.59
CA LEU A 1035 -3.86 -28.09 67.49
C LEU A 1035 -5.17 -27.77 68.22
N ASN A 1036 -6.31 -28.16 67.64
CA ASN A 1036 -7.57 -28.20 68.36
C ASN A 1036 -7.71 -29.57 69.03
N THR A 1037 -8.15 -29.59 70.29
CA THR A 1037 -8.23 -30.82 71.09
C THR A 1037 -9.45 -30.80 71.99
N TYR A 1038 -10.25 -31.88 71.98
CA TYR A 1038 -11.25 -32.09 73.01
C TYR A 1038 -10.56 -32.57 74.28
N LEU A 1039 -10.38 -31.67 75.25
CA LEU A 1039 -9.72 -32.03 76.51
C LEU A 1039 -10.67 -32.86 77.39
N GLY A 1040 -10.46 -34.18 77.41
CA GLY A 1040 -11.28 -35.15 78.13
C GLY A 1040 -10.48 -36.35 78.64
N VAL A 1041 -11.08 -37.54 78.57
CA VAL A 1041 -10.47 -38.82 78.98
C VAL A 1041 -9.43 -39.32 77.97
N ASP A 1042 -8.80 -40.47 78.25
CA ASP A 1042 -7.94 -41.19 77.30
C ASP A 1042 -8.61 -41.37 75.93
N GLY A 1043 -7.85 -41.17 74.85
CA GLY A 1043 -8.37 -41.33 73.49
C GLY A 1043 -9.34 -40.25 73.03
N SER A 1044 -9.53 -39.17 73.80
CA SER A 1044 -10.30 -38.01 73.33
C SER A 1044 -9.76 -37.51 71.98
N PRO A 1045 -10.61 -36.99 71.09
CA PRO A 1045 -10.18 -36.61 69.77
C PRO A 1045 -9.42 -35.28 69.74
N SER A 1046 -8.46 -35.19 68.81
CA SER A 1046 -7.54 -34.07 68.64
C SER A 1046 -7.09 -33.99 67.20
N ASP A 1047 -6.70 -32.78 66.78
CA ASP A 1047 -5.82 -32.61 65.62
C ASP A 1047 -4.47 -33.27 65.92
N ARG A 1048 -3.81 -33.79 64.89
CA ARG A 1048 -2.56 -34.55 65.04
C ARG A 1048 -1.52 -34.21 63.98
N LEU A 1049 -0.27 -34.12 64.40
CA LEU A 1049 0.89 -34.32 63.52
C LEU A 1049 1.18 -35.83 63.45
N VAL A 1050 1.23 -36.40 62.26
CA VAL A 1050 1.51 -37.83 62.05
C VAL A 1050 2.86 -37.97 61.35
N ILE A 1051 3.76 -38.78 61.90
CA ILE A 1051 5.04 -39.13 61.30
C ILE A 1051 4.94 -40.57 60.79
N ASP A 1052 5.08 -40.74 59.48
CA ASP A 1052 4.86 -42.02 58.82
C ASP A 1052 6.17 -42.55 58.23
N SER A 1053 6.71 -43.62 58.81
CA SER A 1053 7.94 -44.32 58.40
C SER A 1053 9.29 -43.57 58.47
N GLY A 1054 9.30 -42.26 58.78
CA GLY A 1054 10.52 -41.44 58.87
C GLY A 1054 10.83 -40.90 60.28
N THR A 1055 11.30 -39.66 60.36
CA THR A 1055 11.83 -39.08 61.61
C THR A 1055 11.24 -37.70 61.94
N ALA A 1056 10.94 -37.46 63.23
CA ALA A 1056 10.74 -36.10 63.74
C ALA A 1056 11.94 -35.66 64.59
N THR A 1057 12.59 -34.58 64.15
CA THR A 1057 13.79 -34.01 64.78
C THR A 1057 13.64 -32.52 65.05
N GLY A 1058 14.58 -31.94 65.80
CA GLY A 1058 14.55 -30.53 66.16
C GLY A 1058 13.55 -30.22 67.28
N ALA A 1059 13.17 -28.94 67.45
CA ALA A 1059 12.31 -28.47 68.54
C ALA A 1059 11.08 -27.72 68.03
N THR A 1060 9.90 -28.15 68.48
CA THR A 1060 8.58 -27.59 68.12
C THR A 1060 7.74 -27.31 69.37
N ARG A 1061 7.04 -26.18 69.37
CA ARG A 1061 6.04 -25.86 70.40
C ARG A 1061 4.65 -26.28 69.94
N LEU A 1062 3.90 -26.98 70.79
CA LEU A 1062 2.50 -27.36 70.56
C LEU A 1062 1.57 -26.41 71.32
N LYS A 1063 0.74 -25.64 70.61
CA LYS A 1063 -0.32 -24.82 71.20
C LYS A 1063 -1.63 -25.59 71.13
N ILE A 1064 -2.10 -26.04 72.29
CA ILE A 1064 -3.38 -26.76 72.40
C ILE A 1064 -4.52 -25.75 72.59
N THR A 1065 -5.52 -25.83 71.72
CA THR A 1065 -6.76 -25.07 71.81
C THR A 1065 -7.88 -26.02 72.19
N ASN A 1066 -8.48 -25.83 73.36
CA ASN A 1066 -9.59 -26.66 73.81
C ASN A 1066 -10.82 -26.41 72.92
N SER A 1067 -11.32 -27.44 72.24
CA SER A 1067 -12.48 -27.39 71.34
C SER A 1067 -13.83 -27.59 72.04
N GLY A 1068 -13.86 -27.45 73.38
CA GLY A 1068 -15.08 -27.56 74.19
C GLY A 1068 -15.08 -28.70 75.20
N GLY A 1069 -13.95 -29.39 75.40
CA GLY A 1069 -13.82 -30.43 76.42
C GLY A 1069 -13.88 -29.86 77.84
N GLU A 1070 -14.63 -30.52 78.72
CA GLU A 1070 -14.78 -30.09 80.12
C GLU A 1070 -13.57 -30.46 81.00
N GLY A 1071 -12.67 -31.31 80.48
CA GLY A 1071 -11.57 -31.92 81.21
C GLY A 1071 -11.99 -33.17 81.98
N ALA A 1072 -11.17 -34.22 81.94
CA ALA A 1072 -11.36 -35.46 82.70
C ALA A 1072 -10.03 -36.16 82.94
N ILE A 1073 -9.96 -37.00 83.99
CA ILE A 1073 -8.76 -37.78 84.33
C ILE A 1073 -8.36 -38.72 83.18
N THR A 1074 -7.08 -38.75 82.80
CA THR A 1074 -6.48 -39.71 81.86
C THR A 1074 -5.87 -40.87 82.63
N THR A 1075 -6.47 -42.05 82.57
CA THR A 1075 -6.07 -43.27 83.30
C THR A 1075 -5.18 -44.22 82.51
N GLY A 1076 -4.98 -43.96 81.22
CA GLY A 1076 -4.18 -44.75 80.30
C GLY A 1076 -3.25 -43.88 79.46
N ASN A 1077 -3.14 -44.17 78.15
CA ASN A 1077 -2.15 -43.53 77.29
C ASN A 1077 -2.32 -42.01 77.16
N GLY A 1078 -3.51 -41.44 77.39
CA GLY A 1078 -3.81 -40.02 77.24
C GLY A 1078 -4.43 -39.64 75.88
N ILE A 1079 -4.34 -38.36 75.54
CA ILE A 1079 -4.87 -37.79 74.29
C ILE A 1079 -3.74 -37.67 73.27
N LEU A 1080 -3.82 -38.41 72.17
CA LEU A 1080 -2.78 -38.46 71.14
C LEU A 1080 -2.74 -37.18 70.29
N VAL A 1081 -1.58 -36.51 70.27
CA VAL A 1081 -1.36 -35.22 69.55
C VAL A 1081 -0.21 -35.29 68.54
N VAL A 1082 0.77 -36.18 68.74
CA VAL A 1082 1.76 -36.54 67.72
C VAL A 1082 1.78 -38.06 67.60
N ASP A 1083 1.56 -38.58 66.39
CA ASP A 1083 1.44 -40.01 66.13
C ASP A 1083 2.60 -40.52 65.27
N ALA A 1084 3.44 -41.40 65.82
CA ALA A 1084 4.55 -42.02 65.10
C ALA A 1084 4.13 -43.43 64.66
N ILE A 1085 3.97 -43.62 63.35
CA ILE A 1085 3.44 -44.87 62.76
C ILE A 1085 4.43 -45.50 61.79
N HIS A 1086 4.19 -46.78 61.46
CA HIS A 1086 4.98 -47.56 60.50
C HIS A 1086 6.50 -47.52 60.72
N GLY A 1087 6.94 -47.49 61.99
CA GLY A 1087 8.36 -47.48 62.34
C GLY A 1087 9.00 -46.09 62.41
N ALA A 1088 8.20 -45.03 62.36
CA ALA A 1088 8.69 -43.67 62.59
C ALA A 1088 9.29 -43.49 63.99
N THR A 1089 10.23 -42.55 64.12
CA THR A 1089 10.88 -42.20 65.40
C THR A 1089 10.77 -40.71 65.71
N THR A 1090 10.70 -40.34 66.98
CA THR A 1090 10.67 -38.94 67.42
C THR A 1090 11.72 -38.68 68.50
N VAL A 1091 12.49 -37.59 68.37
CA VAL A 1091 13.56 -37.30 69.34
C VAL A 1091 12.98 -36.92 70.71
N PRO A 1092 13.53 -37.43 71.83
CA PRO A 1092 13.16 -36.98 73.16
C PRO A 1092 13.32 -35.46 73.30
N GLY A 1093 12.28 -34.79 73.82
CA GLY A 1093 12.24 -33.33 73.93
C GLY A 1093 12.00 -32.59 72.62
N GLY A 1094 11.68 -33.28 71.52
CA GLY A 1094 11.39 -32.65 70.23
C GLY A 1094 10.09 -31.82 70.22
N PHE A 1095 9.17 -32.12 71.13
CA PHE A 1095 7.93 -31.38 71.32
C PHE A 1095 7.79 -30.88 72.76
N ALA A 1096 7.29 -29.65 72.91
CA ALA A 1096 6.96 -29.05 74.20
C ALA A 1096 5.66 -28.24 74.09
N LEU A 1097 4.92 -28.09 75.19
CA LEU A 1097 3.73 -27.24 75.21
C LEU A 1097 4.10 -25.76 75.10
N ALA A 1098 3.39 -25.03 74.24
CA ALA A 1098 3.56 -23.59 74.08
C ALA A 1098 3.05 -22.79 75.29
N ASN A 1099 1.99 -23.28 75.93
CA ASN A 1099 1.32 -22.69 77.10
C ASN A 1099 0.76 -23.80 78.00
N LEU A 1100 0.34 -23.41 79.20
CA LEU A 1100 -0.43 -24.26 80.11
C LEU A 1100 -1.73 -24.76 79.46
N VAL A 1101 -1.99 -26.06 79.52
CA VAL A 1101 -3.18 -26.69 78.91
C VAL A 1101 -4.12 -27.13 80.03
N ILE A 1102 -5.23 -26.41 80.23
CA ILE A 1102 -6.20 -26.68 81.30
C ILE A 1102 -7.60 -26.82 80.73
N ALA A 1103 -8.33 -27.81 81.23
CA ALA A 1103 -9.78 -27.90 81.11
C ALA A 1103 -10.39 -28.32 82.45
N GLY A 1104 -11.37 -27.55 82.93
CA GLY A 1104 -11.93 -27.74 84.26
C GLY A 1104 -10.84 -27.70 85.36
N PRO A 1105 -10.82 -28.64 86.33
CA PRO A 1105 -9.79 -28.72 87.36
C PRO A 1105 -8.50 -29.43 86.89
N TYR A 1106 -8.40 -29.82 85.63
CA TYR A 1106 -7.32 -30.68 85.14
C TYR A 1106 -6.29 -29.90 84.32
N GLU A 1107 -5.03 -30.02 84.73
CA GLU A 1107 -3.87 -29.59 83.94
C GLU A 1107 -3.33 -30.78 83.14
N TYR A 1108 -3.22 -30.60 81.83
CA TYR A 1108 -2.66 -31.60 80.93
C TYR A 1108 -1.20 -31.27 80.61
N THR A 1109 -0.29 -32.20 80.88
CA THR A 1109 1.12 -32.17 80.50
C THR A 1109 1.38 -33.07 79.30
N LEU A 1110 2.46 -32.80 78.57
CA LEU A 1110 2.83 -33.56 77.38
C LEU A 1110 3.84 -34.67 77.73
N HIS A 1111 3.56 -35.90 77.33
CA HIS A 1111 4.36 -37.10 77.60
C HIS A 1111 4.80 -37.77 76.31
N HIS A 1112 6.06 -38.21 76.26
CA HIS A 1112 6.62 -39.01 75.16
C HIS A 1112 6.48 -40.50 75.48
N GLY A 1113 5.95 -41.26 74.52
CA GLY A 1113 5.68 -42.69 74.63
C GLY A 1113 4.35 -43.03 75.30
N SER A 1114 3.71 -44.11 74.86
CA SER A 1114 2.53 -44.68 75.51
C SER A 1114 2.89 -45.39 76.83
N ILE A 1115 1.91 -45.57 77.73
CA ILE A 1115 2.13 -46.25 79.03
C ILE A 1115 2.26 -47.77 78.85
N ASP A 1116 1.59 -48.30 77.83
CA ASP A 1116 1.54 -49.73 77.49
C ASP A 1116 2.64 -50.18 76.52
N ASP A 1117 3.61 -49.30 76.21
CA ASP A 1117 4.68 -49.49 75.21
C ASP A 1117 4.20 -49.80 73.77
N ALA A 1118 2.91 -49.66 73.46
CA ALA A 1118 2.37 -49.89 72.12
C ALA A 1118 2.73 -48.80 71.10
N ALA A 1119 2.99 -47.57 71.56
CA ALA A 1119 3.38 -46.43 70.73
C ALA A 1119 4.49 -45.60 71.45
N PRO A 1120 5.71 -46.14 71.59
CA PRO A 1120 6.78 -45.54 72.39
C PRO A 1120 7.33 -44.23 71.80
N GLU A 1121 7.09 -43.99 70.51
CA GLU A 1121 7.55 -42.80 69.79
C GLU A 1121 6.46 -41.73 69.61
N SER A 1122 5.23 -41.98 70.07
CA SER A 1122 4.10 -41.04 69.98
C SER A 1122 4.02 -40.12 71.20
N TRP A 1123 3.30 -39.00 71.09
CA TRP A 1123 3.16 -38.01 72.18
C TRP A 1123 1.71 -37.81 72.59
N PHE A 1124 1.48 -37.80 73.90
CA PHE A 1124 0.16 -37.77 74.51
C PHE A 1124 0.02 -36.65 75.55
N LEU A 1125 -1.15 -36.02 75.64
CA LEU A 1125 -1.54 -35.18 76.76
C LEU A 1125 -2.10 -36.05 77.90
N ARG A 1126 -1.61 -35.86 79.13
CA ARG A 1126 -2.06 -36.56 80.35
C ARG A 1126 -2.18 -35.60 81.52
N ASN A 1127 -3.02 -35.92 82.50
CA ASN A 1127 -3.20 -35.10 83.71
C ASN A 1127 -2.97 -35.86 85.02
N ILE A 1128 -2.38 -37.06 84.95
CA ILE A 1128 -1.89 -37.80 86.12
C ILE A 1128 -0.36 -37.87 86.04
N LEU A 1129 0.30 -37.58 87.15
CA LEU A 1129 1.75 -37.72 87.28
C LEU A 1129 2.14 -39.20 87.46
N ASP A 1130 2.90 -39.76 86.52
CA ASP A 1130 3.48 -41.10 86.66
C ASP A 1130 4.45 -41.13 87.86
N CYS A 1131 4.08 -41.83 88.94
CA CYS A 1131 4.94 -42.02 90.11
C CYS A 1131 5.81 -43.28 89.94
N PRO A 1132 7.16 -43.19 89.91
CA PRO A 1132 7.99 -44.37 89.76
C PRO A 1132 7.95 -45.18 91.07
N CYS A 1133 7.18 -46.27 91.09
CA CYS A 1133 7.23 -47.24 92.17
C CYS A 1133 8.37 -48.24 91.90
N PRO A 1134 9.33 -48.46 92.83
CA PRO A 1134 10.40 -49.42 92.63
C PRO A 1134 9.85 -50.85 92.61
N THR A 1135 10.21 -51.61 91.59
CA THR A 1135 9.89 -53.03 91.44
C THR A 1135 10.59 -53.85 92.54
N PRO A 1136 9.92 -54.81 93.21
CA PRO A 1136 10.54 -55.62 94.27
C PRO A 1136 11.60 -56.58 93.73
N THR A 1137 12.70 -56.70 94.50
CA THR A 1137 13.86 -57.57 94.27
C THR A 1137 13.49 -59.04 94.01
N PRO A 1138 14.07 -59.73 93.00
CA PRO A 1138 13.80 -61.14 92.73
C PRO A 1138 14.42 -62.07 93.79
N THR A 1139 13.64 -63.08 94.18
CA THR A 1139 14.09 -64.24 94.99
C THR A 1139 15.04 -65.12 94.16
N PRO A 1140 16.23 -65.50 94.66
CA PRO A 1140 17.22 -66.27 93.91
C PRO A 1140 16.89 -67.77 93.84
N THR A 1141 17.15 -68.40 92.69
CA THR A 1141 17.25 -69.86 92.52
C THR A 1141 18.73 -70.24 92.28
N PRO A 1142 19.30 -71.21 93.03
CA PRO A 1142 20.71 -71.56 93.01
C PRO A 1142 21.17 -72.37 91.79
N THR A 1143 22.45 -72.16 91.47
CA THR A 1143 23.30 -72.65 90.37
C THR A 1143 23.63 -74.14 90.42
N PRO A 1144 23.80 -74.84 89.29
CA PRO A 1144 24.67 -76.03 89.22
C PRO A 1144 26.11 -75.71 88.81
N THR A 1145 27.01 -76.37 89.54
CA THR A 1145 28.49 -76.41 89.51
C THR A 1145 29.04 -77.15 88.25
N PRO A 1146 30.38 -77.27 88.04
CA PRO A 1146 31.13 -76.66 86.95
C PRO A 1146 31.73 -77.66 85.93
N THR A 1147 32.31 -77.20 84.81
CA THR A 1147 33.49 -77.87 84.23
C THR A 1147 34.41 -76.88 83.51
N PRO A 1148 35.68 -76.73 83.95
CA PRO A 1148 36.77 -76.11 83.16
C PRO A 1148 37.55 -77.14 82.31
N THR A 1149 37.94 -76.75 81.08
CA THR A 1149 39.17 -76.99 80.22
C THR A 1149 39.87 -78.39 80.23
N PRO A 1150 40.57 -78.92 79.18
CA PRO A 1150 41.16 -78.31 77.94
C PRO A 1150 41.28 -79.18 76.62
N THR A 1151 42.00 -78.63 75.61
CA THR A 1151 42.96 -79.23 74.59
C THR A 1151 42.54 -79.55 73.11
N PRO A 1152 43.47 -79.43 72.09
CA PRO A 1152 43.20 -79.06 70.68
C PRO A 1152 43.44 -80.13 69.55
N THR A 1153 43.01 -79.76 68.31
CA THR A 1153 43.44 -80.18 66.92
C THR A 1153 43.10 -81.61 66.42
N PRO A 1154 43.05 -81.96 65.10
CA PRO A 1154 42.98 -81.25 63.79
C PRO A 1154 41.88 -81.78 62.78
N THR A 1155 41.82 -81.21 61.56
CA THR A 1155 41.15 -81.55 60.26
C THR A 1155 41.37 -83.03 59.80
N PRO A 1156 40.78 -83.67 58.72
CA PRO A 1156 39.79 -83.32 57.63
C PRO A 1156 38.65 -84.35 57.22
N THR A 1157 37.66 -83.89 56.40
CA THR A 1157 37.07 -84.40 55.08
C THR A 1157 36.41 -85.82 54.94
N PRO A 1158 35.49 -86.17 53.96
CA PRO A 1158 34.39 -85.51 53.18
C PRO A 1158 33.00 -86.28 53.12
N THR A 1159 31.97 -85.59 52.54
CA THR A 1159 30.75 -85.92 51.71
C THR A 1159 30.44 -87.40 51.31
N PRO A 1160 29.17 -87.93 51.19
CA PRO A 1160 28.12 -87.49 50.22
C PRO A 1160 26.58 -87.71 50.48
N THR A 1161 25.78 -87.16 49.54
CA THR A 1161 24.31 -87.16 49.17
C THR A 1161 23.64 -88.57 49.09
N PRO A 1162 22.29 -88.84 48.88
CA PRO A 1162 21.13 -88.04 48.35
C PRO A 1162 19.65 -88.30 48.89
N THR A 1163 18.71 -87.41 48.47
CA THR A 1163 17.26 -87.46 47.96
C THR A 1163 16.36 -88.73 48.17
N PRO A 1164 14.96 -88.79 48.13
CA PRO A 1164 13.86 -87.89 47.60
C PRO A 1164 12.51 -87.68 48.42
N THR A 1165 11.70 -86.69 47.97
CA THR A 1165 10.22 -86.50 47.63
C THR A 1165 9.13 -87.55 48.09
N PRO A 1166 7.76 -87.36 48.12
CA PRO A 1166 6.72 -86.32 47.72
C PRO A 1166 5.63 -85.95 48.80
N THR A 1167 4.82 -84.84 48.76
CA THR A 1167 3.49 -84.50 48.09
C THR A 1167 2.23 -85.24 48.64
N PRO A 1168 0.93 -84.79 48.62
CA PRO A 1168 0.20 -83.48 48.54
C PRO A 1168 -0.97 -83.23 49.57
N THR A 1169 -1.61 -82.06 49.41
CA THR A 1169 -2.96 -81.45 49.71
C THR A 1169 -4.21 -82.35 49.99
N PRO A 1170 -5.35 -81.82 50.53
CA PRO A 1170 -6.21 -80.74 49.97
C PRO A 1170 -6.33 -79.46 50.81
#